data_AF-A0A3L7N3H7-F1
#
_entry.id   AF-A0A3L7N3H7-F1
#
_cell.length_a   1.000
_cell.length_b   1.000
_cell.length_c   1.000
_cell.angle_alpha   90.00
_cell.angle_beta   90.00
_cell.angle_gamma   90.00
#
_symmetry.space_group_name_H-M   'P 1'
#
loop_
_entity.id
_entity.type
_entity.pdbx_description
1 polymer ?
#
loop_
_entity_poly.entity_id
_entity_poly.type
_entity_poly.pdbx_seq_one_letter_code
_entity_poly.pdbx_strand_id
1 'polypeptide(L)'
;MSGFAVAFNRELRSLVATPLVWGAAAAASIPAGMGFAFGGLVAGSVADLSRAIGISLWCVGAAACALAARSVPSERRAGTWDLTLASPINVATVLHAKFAAIVVASVALLIPIFLQAIVLSTIAAPSWSVITCGVFGLWLIIVAATGVGLLAGVVVRSNAGAIVASLTAIAAWIALCRGGQSLHWPMLASAAFALDPLRRGEDFTRGTFDLGSAVALMAMGVGGAWCAGAWANSDAEIPSKRRELQRCAMCVGVFVAVVATVLAVRGSGAPNARVEASAMFSGSLQSATKKFIAQCASPMNITLLSAKGNADAAALRNARAVLARASGGVLADGTYLNCQEFDSLELADAERTAAMFEMIEASESKNVNAWRQANAKGLEAFRSIESFADASVAQIQTLANALAKDDTARTKLDSLAAAMNKTASQGHAVREAISQMATPTTERPLGNAEGAGRKLANELKWWSSTLQEVADISGNRLQNITPAMAMIARQTQRNCALHAEQAKAAQDQIDQLPPLRLSEVAAAMQYPPTLIVSGTKGVAAIPSWQMRTSVDATELALAEAIRCAEGAPRIAATIVHAQATSPTESVSAGGDLSLIVQSLRAARIEVDEWNPSKTTRPLTQGVKRVWIVVPPLDRSAQEPDPAEIALLAATRQLVSEGENIFVTATPNPFAAMGISDPWADLFQFAGVRAKSGQVVLDLGARSENVKELRSFIEFSGSAVGQGASMAANENILWPMPIPIEITNRESWTATVVESIPPAPQRWIESDPRVVSRSIEAAPSGKVFTQGVPVLVVVQRDDGIRLAISGGLSWLLTLHSGMSEGDMRTLRYPGNRDLAIGVIRWLAGSEPISTVAETGRVPELGEQKRVILSAMSLLAIPLAMALTGSLIWKSRKRR
;
A
#
# COMPACT_ATOMS: atom_id res chain seq x y z
N MET A 1 -48.36 -1.79 31.44
CA MET A 1 -46.91 -1.90 31.10
C MET A 1 -46.43 -3.28 31.53
N SER A 2 -45.67 -3.99 30.71
CA SER A 2 -45.15 -5.31 31.08
C SER A 2 -44.19 -5.21 32.28
N GLY A 3 -44.09 -6.25 33.11
CA GLY A 3 -43.19 -6.27 34.27
C GLY A 3 -41.73 -6.01 33.91
N PHE A 4 -41.29 -6.45 32.72
CA PHE A 4 -39.98 -6.14 32.16
C PHE A 4 -39.77 -4.63 31.95
N ALA A 5 -40.71 -3.94 31.31
CA ALA A 5 -40.58 -2.52 31.00
C ALA A 5 -40.51 -1.65 32.27
N VAL A 6 -41.21 -2.05 33.33
CA VAL A 6 -41.16 -1.37 34.64
C VAL A 6 -39.78 -1.55 35.28
N ALA A 7 -39.28 -2.78 35.36
CA ALA A 7 -37.97 -3.08 35.92
C ALA A 7 -36.82 -2.41 35.11
N PHE A 8 -36.92 -2.44 33.78
CA PHE A 8 -35.95 -1.81 32.87
C PHE A 8 -35.90 -0.30 33.08
N ASN A 9 -37.05 0.39 33.07
CA ASN A 9 -37.08 1.84 33.26
C ASN A 9 -36.61 2.27 34.65
N ARG A 10 -36.91 1.47 35.68
CA ARG A 10 -36.42 1.70 37.04
C ARG A 10 -34.89 1.65 37.08
N GLU A 11 -34.30 0.61 36.51
CA GLU A 11 -32.85 0.41 36.51
C GLU A 11 -32.14 1.43 35.61
N LEU A 12 -32.67 1.71 34.42
CA LEU A 12 -32.08 2.69 33.51
C LEU A 12 -32.03 4.09 34.15
N ARG A 13 -33.11 4.49 34.83
CA ARG A 13 -33.13 5.75 35.59
C ARG A 13 -32.18 5.73 36.78
N SER A 14 -32.04 4.61 37.49
CA SER A 14 -31.11 4.52 38.62
C SER A 14 -29.65 4.68 38.16
N LEU A 15 -29.31 4.18 36.98
CA LEU A 15 -27.97 4.24 36.39
C LEU A 15 -27.64 5.59 35.75
N VAL A 16 -28.54 6.12 34.91
CA VAL A 16 -28.31 7.35 34.14
C VAL A 16 -28.51 8.61 34.99
N ALA A 17 -29.46 8.58 35.94
CA ALA A 17 -29.75 9.71 36.82
C ALA A 17 -28.85 9.76 38.08
N THR A 18 -27.85 8.89 38.18
CA THR A 18 -26.82 8.93 39.22
C THR A 18 -25.43 9.15 38.61
N PRO A 19 -24.44 9.65 39.37
CA PRO A 19 -23.08 9.87 38.86
C PRO A 19 -22.34 8.59 38.44
N LEU A 20 -22.94 7.41 38.65
CA LEU A 20 -22.25 6.12 38.54
C LEU A 20 -21.76 5.84 37.12
N VAL A 21 -22.66 5.86 36.14
CA VAL A 21 -22.34 5.56 34.73
C VAL A 21 -21.45 6.64 34.13
N TRP A 22 -21.69 7.90 34.49
CA TRP A 22 -20.87 9.03 34.06
C TRP A 22 -19.44 9.00 34.64
N GLY A 23 -19.29 8.57 35.90
CA GLY A 23 -17.99 8.33 36.51
C GLY A 23 -17.24 7.16 35.87
N ALA A 24 -17.95 6.09 35.52
CA ALA A 24 -17.37 4.98 34.77
C ALA A 24 -16.94 5.40 33.35
N ALA A 25 -17.74 6.23 32.66
CA ALA A 25 -17.39 6.83 31.38
C ALA A 25 -16.16 7.75 31.47
N ALA A 26 -16.06 8.55 32.54
CA ALA A 26 -14.87 9.37 32.79
C ALA A 26 -13.61 8.48 32.98
N ALA A 27 -13.70 7.42 33.78
CA ALA A 27 -12.57 6.50 33.98
C ALA A 27 -12.17 5.77 32.68
N ALA A 28 -13.15 5.29 31.91
CA ALA A 28 -12.90 4.60 30.64
C ALA A 28 -12.36 5.54 29.53
N SER A 29 -12.61 6.85 29.64
CA SER A 29 -12.10 7.83 28.68
C SER A 29 -10.61 8.11 28.77
N ILE A 30 -9.96 7.84 29.91
CA ILE A 30 -8.52 8.08 30.11
C ILE A 30 -7.68 7.17 29.22
N PRO A 31 -7.87 5.83 29.21
CA PRO A 31 -7.19 4.92 28.28
C PRO A 31 -7.50 5.22 26.80
N ALA A 32 -8.74 5.61 26.48
CA ALA A 32 -9.11 6.05 25.14
C ALA A 32 -8.31 7.30 24.72
N GLY A 33 -8.22 8.28 25.62
CA GLY A 33 -7.44 9.51 25.44
C GLY A 33 -5.94 9.23 25.29
N MET A 34 -5.41 8.22 25.98
CA MET A 34 -4.03 7.77 25.86
C MET A 34 -3.77 7.18 24.46
N GLY A 35 -4.65 6.30 23.97
CA GLY A 35 -4.55 5.77 22.61
C GLY A 35 -4.69 6.85 21.53
N PHE A 36 -5.51 7.88 21.79
CA PHE A 36 -5.62 9.05 20.91
C PHE A 36 -4.32 9.88 20.89
N ALA A 37 -3.79 10.24 22.07
CA ALA A 37 -2.61 11.11 22.18
C ALA A 37 -1.32 10.46 21.67
N PHE A 38 -1.07 9.19 22.03
CA PHE A 38 0.17 8.49 21.69
C PHE A 38 0.09 7.68 20.38
N GLY A 39 -1.11 7.55 19.81
CA GLY A 39 -1.36 6.73 18.63
C GLY A 39 -2.05 7.47 17.48
N GLY A 40 -3.17 8.13 17.79
CA GLY A 40 -4.03 8.82 16.83
C GLY A 40 -3.59 10.24 16.45
N LEU A 41 -2.60 10.83 17.14
CA LEU A 41 -2.04 12.15 16.82
C LEU A 41 -0.58 12.08 16.32
N VAL A 42 -0.10 10.89 15.99
CA VAL A 42 1.25 10.68 15.47
C VAL A 42 1.30 11.14 14.00
N ALA A 43 2.21 12.05 13.67
CA ALA A 43 2.37 12.53 12.31
C ALA A 43 2.59 11.37 11.32
N GLY A 44 1.86 11.38 10.20
CA GLY A 44 1.96 10.35 9.17
C GLY A 44 1.24 9.03 9.48
N SER A 45 0.59 8.89 10.64
CA SER A 45 -0.32 7.76 10.89
C SER A 45 -1.64 7.93 10.13
N VAL A 46 -2.30 6.81 9.81
CA VAL A 46 -3.68 6.83 9.30
C VAL A 46 -4.56 7.54 10.34
N ALA A 47 -5.41 8.46 9.90
CA ALA A 47 -6.36 9.17 10.75
C ALA A 47 -7.52 8.25 11.16
N ASP A 48 -7.19 7.17 11.85
CA ASP A 48 -8.13 6.23 12.44
C ASP A 48 -8.02 6.24 13.98
N LEU A 49 -9.11 5.85 14.64
CA LEU A 49 -9.13 5.68 16.10
C LEU A 49 -8.83 4.22 16.50
N SER A 50 -8.22 3.42 15.63
CA SER A 50 -8.04 1.98 15.85
C SER A 50 -7.31 1.67 17.16
N ARG A 51 -6.23 2.42 17.45
CA ARG A 51 -5.45 2.28 18.69
C ARG A 51 -6.23 2.74 19.94
N ALA A 52 -6.96 3.85 19.83
CA ALA A 52 -7.80 4.35 20.91
C ALA A 52 -8.91 3.35 21.25
N ILE A 53 -9.55 2.77 20.24
CA ILE A 53 -10.59 1.74 20.37
C ILE A 53 -9.99 0.44 20.92
N GLY A 54 -8.83 0.01 20.42
CA GLY A 54 -8.14 -1.21 20.86
C GLY A 54 -7.74 -1.17 22.34
N ILE A 55 -7.18 -0.06 22.81
CA ILE A 55 -6.87 0.12 24.24
C ILE A 55 -8.17 0.20 25.07
N SER A 56 -9.20 0.85 24.54
CA SER A 56 -10.50 0.98 25.22
C SER A 56 -11.24 -0.35 25.39
N LEU A 57 -10.94 -1.37 24.57
CA LEU A 57 -11.58 -2.68 24.59
C LEU A 57 -11.61 -3.29 26.00
N TRP A 58 -10.47 -3.22 26.68
CA TRP A 58 -10.31 -3.73 28.05
C TRP A 58 -11.04 -2.90 29.08
N CYS A 59 -10.88 -1.59 29.01
CA CYS A 59 -11.35 -0.68 30.04
C CYS A 59 -12.87 -0.53 30.02
N VAL A 60 -13.46 -0.48 28.83
CA VAL A 60 -14.91 -0.43 28.64
C VAL A 60 -15.55 -1.74 29.08
N GLY A 61 -14.97 -2.89 28.73
CA GLY A 61 -15.43 -4.21 29.19
C GLY A 61 -15.38 -4.34 30.72
N ALA A 62 -14.26 -3.98 31.34
CA ALA A 62 -14.12 -4.00 32.80
C ALA A 62 -15.09 -3.05 33.51
N ALA A 63 -15.30 -1.84 32.98
CA ALA A 63 -16.24 -0.87 33.52
C ALA A 63 -17.70 -1.38 33.44
N ALA A 64 -18.12 -1.89 32.28
CA ALA A 64 -19.45 -2.48 32.10
C ALA A 64 -19.68 -3.66 33.06
N CYS A 65 -18.68 -4.53 33.21
CA CYS A 65 -18.71 -5.64 34.16
C CYS A 65 -18.90 -5.16 35.61
N ALA A 66 -18.13 -4.16 36.04
CA ALA A 66 -18.23 -3.62 37.39
C ALA A 66 -19.59 -2.95 37.68
N LEU A 67 -20.15 -2.22 36.68
CA LEU A 67 -21.48 -1.65 36.76
C LEU A 67 -22.55 -2.75 36.95
N ALA A 68 -22.44 -3.83 36.17
CA ALA A 68 -23.37 -4.95 36.25
C ALA A 68 -23.27 -5.71 37.58
N ALA A 69 -22.05 -5.99 38.06
CA ALA A 69 -21.79 -6.70 39.31
C ALA A 69 -22.32 -5.97 40.55
N ARG A 70 -22.42 -4.64 40.50
CA ARG A 70 -22.95 -3.83 41.59
C ARG A 70 -24.48 -3.87 41.68
N SER A 71 -25.19 -4.16 40.58
CA SER A 71 -26.66 -3.97 40.49
C SER A 71 -27.43 -4.70 41.60
N VAL A 72 -27.27 -6.02 41.72
CA VAL A 72 -28.00 -6.87 42.69
C VAL A 72 -27.53 -6.66 44.14
N PRO A 73 -26.22 -6.67 44.45
CA PRO A 73 -25.77 -6.51 45.84
C PRO A 73 -26.11 -5.12 46.41
N SER A 74 -26.27 -4.11 45.55
CA SER A 74 -26.68 -2.78 45.99
C SER A 74 -28.14 -2.74 46.46
N GLU A 75 -29.03 -3.44 45.78
CA GLU A 75 -30.44 -3.59 46.20
C GLU A 75 -30.56 -4.45 47.47
N ARG A 76 -29.73 -5.50 47.60
CA ARG A 76 -29.65 -6.32 48.82
C ARG A 76 -29.25 -5.48 50.02
N ARG A 77 -28.18 -4.66 49.88
CA ARG A 77 -27.73 -3.76 50.94
C ARG A 77 -28.78 -2.72 51.32
N ALA A 78 -29.54 -2.24 50.33
CA ALA A 78 -30.63 -1.29 50.55
C ALA A 78 -31.91 -1.93 51.10
N GLY A 79 -31.97 -3.26 51.27
CA GLY A 79 -33.18 -3.98 51.70
C GLY A 79 -34.31 -3.99 50.67
N THR A 80 -34.06 -3.53 49.44
CA THR A 80 -35.07 -3.41 48.37
C THR A 80 -35.14 -4.64 47.48
N TRP A 81 -34.17 -5.55 47.61
CA TRP A 81 -34.14 -6.81 46.88
C TRP A 81 -35.30 -7.73 47.28
N ASP A 82 -35.57 -7.87 48.58
CA ASP A 82 -36.64 -8.74 49.08
C ASP A 82 -38.03 -8.23 48.63
N LEU A 83 -38.21 -6.91 48.55
CA LEU A 83 -39.40 -6.28 47.97
C LEU A 83 -39.55 -6.56 46.47
N THR A 84 -38.42 -6.64 45.75
CA THR A 84 -38.42 -6.96 44.31
C THR A 84 -38.72 -8.44 44.08
N LEU A 85 -38.22 -9.34 44.95
CA LEU A 85 -38.55 -10.76 44.94
C LEU A 85 -40.00 -11.05 45.34
N ALA A 86 -40.58 -10.24 46.23
CA ALA A 86 -41.99 -10.34 46.63
C ALA A 86 -42.97 -9.78 45.59
N SER A 87 -42.47 -9.11 44.55
CA SER A 87 -43.31 -8.60 43.47
C SER A 87 -43.84 -9.74 42.58
N PRO A 88 -44.99 -9.59 41.90
CA PRO A 88 -45.55 -10.63 41.03
C PRO A 88 -44.75 -10.86 39.72
N ILE A 89 -43.52 -10.33 39.64
CA ILE A 89 -42.64 -10.41 38.48
C ILE A 89 -41.63 -11.52 38.73
N ASN A 90 -41.48 -12.44 37.77
CA ASN A 90 -40.47 -13.49 37.83
C ASN A 90 -39.05 -12.88 37.99
N VAL A 91 -38.26 -13.43 38.91
CA VAL A 91 -36.89 -12.99 39.22
C VAL A 91 -36.00 -13.02 37.98
N ALA A 92 -36.17 -14.03 37.11
CA ALA A 92 -35.48 -14.08 35.84
C ALA A 92 -35.83 -12.87 34.95
N THR A 93 -37.09 -12.45 34.88
CA THR A 93 -37.52 -11.26 34.11
C THR A 93 -36.92 -9.98 34.68
N VAL A 94 -36.79 -9.87 36.00
CA VAL A 94 -36.12 -8.74 36.66
C VAL A 94 -34.64 -8.68 36.26
N LEU A 95 -33.94 -9.82 36.26
CA LEU A 95 -32.52 -9.88 35.91
C LEU A 95 -32.26 -9.61 34.43
N HIS A 96 -33.10 -10.12 33.51
CA HIS A 96 -33.02 -9.76 32.09
C HIS A 96 -33.28 -8.26 31.87
N ALA A 97 -34.21 -7.66 32.62
CA ALA A 97 -34.48 -6.22 32.55
C ALA A 97 -33.29 -5.39 33.06
N LYS A 98 -32.61 -5.84 34.13
CA LYS A 98 -31.37 -5.22 34.63
C LYS A 98 -30.24 -5.32 33.61
N PHE A 99 -30.03 -6.50 33.03
CA PHE A 99 -29.04 -6.71 31.96
C PHE A 99 -29.26 -5.71 30.81
N ALA A 100 -30.47 -5.65 30.26
CA ALA A 100 -30.80 -4.74 29.16
C ALA A 100 -30.61 -3.26 29.55
N ALA A 101 -31.02 -2.87 30.76
CA ALA A 101 -30.86 -1.49 31.24
C ALA A 101 -29.39 -1.10 31.40
N ILE A 102 -28.54 -2.01 31.89
CA ILE A 102 -27.10 -1.76 32.02
C ILE A 102 -26.42 -1.69 30.66
N VAL A 103 -26.77 -2.56 29.70
CA VAL A 103 -26.25 -2.50 28.32
C VAL A 103 -26.59 -1.16 27.67
N VAL A 104 -27.84 -0.68 27.81
CA VAL A 104 -28.27 0.61 27.25
C VAL A 104 -27.59 1.77 27.96
N ALA A 105 -27.51 1.76 29.30
CA ALA A 105 -26.84 2.82 30.06
C ALA A 105 -25.33 2.89 29.73
N SER A 106 -24.71 1.74 29.48
CA SER A 106 -23.29 1.61 29.16
C SER A 106 -22.91 2.18 27.79
N VAL A 107 -23.87 2.55 26.93
CA VAL A 107 -23.60 3.35 25.72
C VAL A 107 -22.90 4.67 26.07
N ALA A 108 -23.12 5.21 27.27
CA ALA A 108 -22.39 6.38 27.75
C ALA A 108 -20.85 6.19 27.80
N LEU A 109 -20.36 4.95 27.95
CA LEU A 109 -18.93 4.63 27.91
C LEU A 109 -18.32 4.84 26.51
N LEU A 110 -19.15 4.90 25.46
CA LEU A 110 -18.72 5.07 24.07
C LEU A 110 -18.66 6.54 23.63
N ILE A 111 -19.31 7.45 24.37
CA ILE A 111 -19.32 8.90 24.10
C ILE A 111 -17.91 9.49 23.94
N PRO A 112 -16.91 9.15 24.79
CA PRO A 112 -15.56 9.68 24.64
C PRO A 112 -14.92 9.42 23.27
N ILE A 113 -15.17 8.25 22.68
CA ILE A 113 -14.60 7.86 21.38
C ILE A 113 -15.25 8.67 20.26
N PHE A 114 -16.56 8.91 20.34
CA PHE A 114 -17.25 9.81 19.41
C PHE A 114 -16.73 11.25 19.51
N LEU A 115 -16.50 11.76 20.72
CA LEU A 115 -15.93 13.09 20.91
C LEU A 115 -14.51 13.18 20.33
N GLN A 116 -13.69 12.15 20.50
CA GLN A 116 -12.36 12.06 19.86
C GLN A 116 -12.44 12.03 18.34
N ALA A 117 -13.45 11.36 17.76
CA ALA A 117 -13.68 11.35 16.32
C ALA A 117 -14.01 12.75 15.78
N ILE A 118 -14.81 13.52 16.51
CA ILE A 118 -15.12 14.93 16.19
C ILE A 118 -13.87 15.80 16.31
N VAL A 119 -13.04 15.58 17.33
CA VAL A 119 -11.77 16.32 17.45
C VAL A 119 -10.84 15.98 16.27
N LEU A 120 -10.74 14.70 15.88
CA LEU A 120 -9.92 14.26 14.76
C LEU A 120 -10.39 14.85 13.42
N SER A 121 -11.70 14.99 13.21
CA SER A 121 -12.25 15.55 11.97
C SER A 121 -11.94 17.02 11.74
N THR A 122 -11.49 17.75 12.78
CA THR A 122 -11.00 19.13 12.63
C THR A 122 -9.59 19.22 12.06
N ILE A 123 -8.86 18.10 12.02
CA ILE A 123 -7.42 18.05 11.70
C ILE A 123 -7.16 17.22 10.44
N ALA A 124 -7.87 16.11 10.27
CA ALA A 124 -7.73 15.19 9.14
C ALA A 124 -9.11 14.63 8.76
N ALA A 125 -9.21 13.94 7.61
CA ALA A 125 -10.42 13.21 7.24
C ALA A 125 -10.42 11.82 7.91
N PRO A 126 -11.22 11.57 8.96
CA PRO A 126 -11.12 10.33 9.71
C PRO A 126 -11.82 9.18 8.99
N SER A 127 -11.31 7.97 9.19
CA SER A 127 -11.89 6.75 8.62
C SER A 127 -13.20 6.36 9.35
N TRP A 128 -14.32 6.94 8.96
CA TRP A 128 -15.63 6.72 9.62
C TRP A 128 -16.07 5.25 9.65
N SER A 129 -15.68 4.44 8.65
CA SER A 129 -15.95 3.00 8.63
C SER A 129 -15.26 2.26 9.77
N VAL A 130 -13.99 2.59 10.07
CA VAL A 130 -13.23 2.00 11.17
C VAL A 130 -13.81 2.44 12.51
N ILE A 131 -14.16 3.72 12.64
CA ILE A 131 -14.69 4.30 13.88
C ILE A 131 -16.05 3.68 14.23
N THR A 132 -16.99 3.65 13.30
CA THR A 132 -18.34 3.11 13.54
C THR A 132 -18.32 1.61 13.81
N CYS A 133 -17.51 0.85 13.06
CA CYS A 133 -17.31 -0.57 13.28
C CYS A 133 -16.67 -0.84 14.65
N GLY A 134 -15.62 -0.11 15.01
CA GLY A 134 -14.94 -0.26 16.30
C GLY A 134 -15.80 0.13 17.49
N VAL A 135 -16.62 1.19 17.37
CA VAL A 135 -17.62 1.56 18.39
C VAL A 135 -18.66 0.45 18.57
N PHE A 136 -19.15 -0.14 17.47
CA PHE A 136 -20.07 -1.27 17.53
C PHE A 136 -19.43 -2.50 18.19
N GLY A 137 -18.17 -2.79 17.86
CA GLY A 137 -17.37 -3.83 18.53
C GLY A 137 -17.25 -3.61 20.03
N LEU A 138 -16.98 -2.37 20.47
CA LEU A 138 -16.95 -2.02 21.89
C LEU A 138 -18.30 -2.21 22.56
N TRP A 139 -19.40 -1.88 21.89
CA TRP A 139 -20.75 -2.13 22.41
C TRP A 139 -21.02 -3.63 22.59
N LEU A 140 -20.59 -4.48 21.65
CA LEU A 140 -20.71 -5.94 21.80
C LEU A 140 -19.89 -6.49 22.98
N ILE A 141 -18.72 -5.90 23.24
CA ILE A 141 -17.90 -6.25 24.41
C ILE A 141 -18.57 -5.82 25.71
N ILE A 142 -19.24 -4.66 25.74
CA ILE A 142 -20.10 -4.24 26.86
C ILE A 142 -21.16 -5.30 27.12
N VAL A 143 -21.84 -5.79 26.07
CA VAL A 143 -22.89 -6.81 26.19
C VAL A 143 -22.35 -8.09 26.82
N ALA A 144 -21.22 -8.61 26.31
CA ALA A 144 -20.59 -9.82 26.83
C ALA A 144 -20.16 -9.66 28.31
N ALA A 145 -19.48 -8.55 28.63
CA ALA A 145 -18.97 -8.28 29.97
C ALA A 145 -20.08 -8.02 31.00
N THR A 146 -21.19 -7.41 30.59
CA THR A 146 -22.37 -7.18 31.45
C THR A 146 -22.98 -8.51 31.93
N GLY A 147 -23.00 -9.53 31.08
CA GLY A 147 -23.50 -10.86 31.44
C GLY A 147 -22.66 -11.49 32.56
N VAL A 148 -21.33 -11.44 32.45
CA VAL A 148 -20.40 -11.93 33.47
C VAL A 148 -20.55 -11.15 34.78
N GLY A 149 -20.61 -9.82 34.70
CA GLY A 149 -20.80 -8.96 35.86
C GLY A 149 -22.11 -9.24 36.60
N LEU A 150 -23.22 -9.36 35.87
CA LEU A 150 -24.53 -9.65 36.48
C LEU A 150 -24.54 -11.00 37.20
N LEU A 151 -23.93 -12.03 36.61
CA LEU A 151 -23.78 -13.34 37.25
C LEU A 151 -23.00 -13.24 38.57
N ALA A 152 -21.85 -12.58 38.56
CA ALA A 152 -21.06 -12.36 39.78
C ALA A 152 -21.84 -11.57 40.86
N GLY A 153 -22.66 -10.59 40.45
CA GLY A 153 -23.53 -9.82 41.34
C GLY A 153 -24.65 -10.66 41.99
N VAL A 154 -25.14 -11.69 41.31
CA VAL A 154 -26.11 -12.63 41.91
C VAL A 154 -25.40 -13.54 42.92
N VAL A 155 -24.22 -14.05 42.57
CA VAL A 155 -23.45 -15.00 43.40
C VAL A 155 -22.92 -14.35 44.68
N VAL A 156 -22.34 -13.14 44.58
CA VAL A 156 -21.67 -12.48 45.70
C VAL A 156 -22.60 -11.52 46.41
N ARG A 157 -22.58 -11.51 47.76
CA ARG A 157 -23.47 -10.67 48.57
C ARG A 157 -22.99 -9.24 48.78
N SER A 158 -21.68 -8.99 48.69
CA SER A 158 -21.10 -7.66 48.92
C SER A 158 -20.79 -6.94 47.60
N ASN A 159 -21.04 -5.62 47.51
CA ASN A 159 -20.72 -4.83 46.32
C ASN A 159 -19.24 -4.97 45.90
N ALA A 160 -18.32 -4.83 46.86
CA ALA A 160 -16.88 -4.91 46.58
C ALA A 160 -16.46 -6.32 46.14
N GLY A 161 -16.97 -7.36 46.82
CA GLY A 161 -16.68 -8.74 46.45
C GLY A 161 -17.24 -9.12 45.09
N ALA A 162 -18.42 -8.62 44.72
CA ALA A 162 -19.01 -8.87 43.41
C ALA A 162 -18.17 -8.27 42.27
N ILE A 163 -17.70 -7.04 42.44
CA ILE A 163 -16.83 -6.37 41.46
C ILE A 163 -15.48 -7.11 41.34
N VAL A 164 -14.86 -7.48 42.45
CA VAL A 164 -13.59 -8.23 42.42
C VAL A 164 -13.79 -9.60 41.75
N ALA A 165 -14.83 -10.33 42.13
CA ALA A 165 -15.15 -11.63 41.53
C ALA A 165 -15.41 -11.51 40.02
N SER A 166 -16.12 -10.46 39.58
CA SER A 166 -16.45 -10.27 38.17
C SER A 166 -15.23 -9.89 37.32
N LEU A 167 -14.34 -9.04 37.83
CA LEU A 167 -13.08 -8.69 37.18
C LEU A 167 -12.14 -9.90 37.10
N THR A 168 -12.01 -10.67 38.18
CA THR A 168 -11.23 -11.91 38.18
C THR A 168 -11.81 -12.94 37.21
N ALA A 169 -13.14 -13.05 37.11
CA ALA A 169 -13.79 -13.97 36.17
C ALA A 169 -13.50 -13.60 34.71
N ILE A 170 -13.56 -12.31 34.35
CA ILE A 170 -13.19 -11.86 33.00
C ILE A 170 -11.70 -12.08 32.72
N ALA A 171 -10.82 -11.75 33.67
CA ALA A 171 -9.38 -11.98 33.52
C ALA A 171 -9.06 -13.48 33.34
N ALA A 172 -9.67 -14.34 34.15
CA ALA A 172 -9.53 -15.79 34.06
C ALA A 172 -10.08 -16.35 32.74
N TRP A 173 -11.24 -15.88 32.29
CA TRP A 173 -11.81 -16.25 30.98
C TRP A 173 -10.79 -16.01 29.86
N ILE A 174 -10.23 -14.80 29.83
CA ILE A 174 -9.29 -14.40 28.79
C ILE A 174 -8.00 -15.22 28.88
N ALA A 175 -7.45 -15.38 30.09
CA ALA A 175 -6.24 -16.18 30.31
C ALA A 175 -6.43 -17.64 29.87
N LEU A 176 -7.59 -18.24 30.17
CA LEU A 176 -7.94 -19.59 29.73
C LEU A 176 -8.07 -19.70 28.22
N CYS A 177 -8.69 -18.71 27.55
CA CYS A 177 -8.77 -18.69 26.09
C CYS A 177 -7.39 -18.53 25.45
N ARG A 178 -6.57 -17.59 25.93
CA ARG A 178 -5.22 -17.35 25.38
C ARG A 178 -4.29 -18.53 25.63
N GLY A 179 -4.31 -19.13 26.82
CA GLY A 179 -3.56 -20.36 27.11
C GLY A 179 -4.08 -21.55 26.30
N GLY A 180 -5.41 -21.69 26.18
CA GLY A 180 -6.09 -22.69 25.34
C GLY A 180 -5.61 -22.70 23.88
N GLN A 181 -5.30 -21.53 23.32
CA GLN A 181 -4.82 -21.38 21.94
C GLN A 181 -3.38 -21.90 21.74
N SER A 182 -2.56 -21.90 22.79
CA SER A 182 -1.19 -22.43 22.76
C SER A 182 -1.09 -23.95 22.92
N LEU A 183 -2.21 -24.63 23.21
CA LEU A 183 -2.23 -26.08 23.36
C LEU A 183 -2.27 -26.77 21.99
N HIS A 184 -1.50 -27.86 21.85
CA HIS A 184 -1.41 -28.66 20.62
C HIS A 184 -2.69 -29.47 20.29
N TRP A 185 -3.75 -29.37 21.09
CA TRP A 185 -5.00 -30.12 20.88
C TRP A 185 -5.98 -29.34 20.01
N PRO A 186 -6.26 -29.76 18.76
CA PRO A 186 -7.01 -28.96 17.78
C PRO A 186 -8.41 -28.56 18.24
N MET A 187 -9.11 -29.44 18.96
CA MET A 187 -10.48 -29.18 19.44
C MET A 187 -10.51 -28.14 20.57
N LEU A 188 -9.57 -28.23 21.52
CA LEU A 188 -9.44 -27.24 22.59
C LEU A 188 -8.98 -25.89 22.05
N ALA A 189 -7.99 -25.88 21.15
CA ALA A 189 -7.53 -24.66 20.49
C ALA A 189 -8.69 -23.99 19.72
N SER A 190 -9.47 -24.77 18.96
CA SER A 190 -10.64 -24.26 18.22
C SER A 190 -11.71 -23.66 19.13
N ALA A 191 -12.01 -24.32 20.25
CA ALA A 191 -12.94 -23.81 21.27
C ALA A 191 -12.39 -22.54 21.95
N ALA A 192 -11.09 -22.51 22.25
CA ALA A 192 -10.42 -21.35 22.85
C ALA A 192 -10.39 -20.14 21.91
N PHE A 193 -10.18 -20.35 20.60
CA PHE A 193 -10.35 -19.30 19.59
C PHE A 193 -11.81 -18.84 19.43
N ALA A 194 -12.76 -19.76 19.61
CA ALA A 194 -14.18 -19.46 19.50
C ALA A 194 -14.71 -18.65 20.70
N LEU A 195 -14.12 -18.83 21.89
CA LEU A 195 -14.57 -18.21 23.13
C LEU A 195 -13.78 -16.95 23.52
N ASP A 196 -12.67 -16.63 22.84
CA ASP A 196 -11.86 -15.43 23.12
C ASP A 196 -12.64 -14.14 22.77
N PRO A 197 -13.09 -13.34 23.76
CA PRO A 197 -13.89 -12.16 23.50
C PRO A 197 -13.03 -11.01 22.96
N LEU A 198 -11.75 -10.94 23.31
CA LEU A 198 -10.85 -9.87 22.86
C LEU A 198 -10.51 -10.03 21.40
N ARG A 199 -10.13 -11.25 20.98
CA ARG A 199 -9.85 -11.52 19.57
C ARG A 199 -11.06 -11.16 18.70
N ARG A 200 -12.26 -11.51 19.16
CA ARG A 200 -13.51 -11.18 18.46
C ARG A 200 -13.79 -9.67 18.43
N GLY A 201 -13.38 -8.93 19.45
CA GLY A 201 -13.45 -7.46 19.50
C GLY A 201 -12.39 -6.78 18.62
N GLU A 202 -11.19 -7.36 18.50
CA GLU A 202 -10.05 -6.84 17.74
C GLU A 202 -10.33 -6.74 16.23
N ASP A 203 -11.13 -7.66 15.66
CA ASP A 203 -11.51 -7.60 14.24
C ASP A 203 -12.35 -6.33 13.93
N PHE A 204 -13.18 -5.87 14.87
CA PHE A 204 -13.97 -4.65 14.71
C PHE A 204 -13.12 -3.37 14.79
N THR A 205 -12.01 -3.38 15.53
CA THR A 205 -11.12 -2.20 15.66
C THR A 205 -10.37 -1.89 14.36
N ARG A 206 -10.30 -2.85 13.45
CA ARG A 206 -9.69 -2.74 12.11
C ARG A 206 -10.70 -2.38 11.02
N GLY A 207 -11.97 -2.13 11.38
CA GLY A 207 -13.03 -1.81 10.40
C GLY A 207 -13.68 -3.02 9.74
N THR A 208 -13.45 -4.24 10.23
CA THR A 208 -14.09 -5.45 9.69
C THR A 208 -15.28 -5.87 10.55
N PHE A 209 -16.46 -6.05 9.96
CA PHE A 209 -17.63 -6.53 10.68
C PHE A 209 -17.80 -8.03 10.42
N ASP A 210 -17.44 -8.84 11.42
CA ASP A 210 -17.64 -10.29 11.39
C ASP A 210 -18.93 -10.64 12.12
N LEU A 211 -19.95 -11.06 11.36
CA LEU A 211 -21.25 -11.45 11.92
C LEU A 211 -21.09 -12.60 12.94
N GLY A 212 -20.15 -13.52 12.71
CA GLY A 212 -19.86 -14.61 13.63
C GLY A 212 -19.36 -14.11 14.99
N SER A 213 -18.52 -13.08 15.00
CA SER A 213 -18.03 -12.45 16.23
C SER A 213 -19.09 -11.61 16.93
N ALA A 214 -19.95 -10.93 16.17
CA ALA A 214 -21.09 -10.20 16.74
C ALA A 214 -22.08 -11.15 17.46
N VAL A 215 -22.50 -12.22 16.79
CA VAL A 215 -23.41 -13.21 17.36
C VAL A 215 -22.79 -13.91 18.56
N ALA A 216 -21.51 -14.26 18.51
CA ALA A 216 -20.81 -14.89 19.62
C ALA A 216 -20.78 -14.00 20.87
N LEU A 217 -20.40 -12.73 20.73
CA LEU A 217 -20.35 -11.78 21.86
C LEU A 217 -21.74 -11.52 22.45
N MET A 218 -22.76 -11.38 21.59
CA MET A 218 -24.16 -11.29 22.04
C MET A 218 -24.60 -12.54 22.81
N ALA A 219 -24.31 -13.73 22.27
CA ALA A 219 -24.67 -15.00 22.90
C ALA A 219 -23.99 -15.19 24.26
N MET A 220 -22.72 -14.78 24.39
CA MET A 220 -22.00 -14.79 25.67
C MET A 220 -22.68 -13.89 26.71
N GLY A 221 -23.06 -12.67 26.34
CA GLY A 221 -23.72 -11.74 27.25
C GLY A 221 -25.12 -12.21 27.68
N VAL A 222 -25.95 -12.62 26.71
CA VAL A 222 -27.31 -13.14 26.97
C VAL A 222 -27.25 -14.45 27.76
N GLY A 223 -26.32 -15.35 27.42
CA GLY A 223 -26.09 -16.58 28.16
C GLY A 223 -25.66 -16.32 29.62
N GLY A 224 -24.79 -15.34 29.85
CA GLY A 224 -24.42 -14.89 31.20
C GLY A 224 -25.61 -14.37 32.01
N ALA A 225 -26.47 -13.55 31.39
CA ALA A 225 -27.69 -13.05 32.02
C ALA A 225 -28.70 -14.18 32.32
N TRP A 226 -28.82 -15.16 31.43
CA TRP A 226 -29.65 -16.34 31.63
C TRP A 226 -29.15 -17.19 32.81
N CYS A 227 -27.83 -17.44 32.88
CA CYS A 227 -27.20 -18.10 34.03
C CYS A 227 -27.48 -17.36 35.33
N ALA A 228 -27.43 -16.01 35.33
CA ALA A 228 -27.75 -15.21 36.50
C ALA A 228 -29.22 -15.39 36.93
N GLY A 229 -30.15 -15.40 35.97
CA GLY A 229 -31.57 -15.67 36.19
C GLY A 229 -31.82 -17.06 36.77
N ALA A 230 -31.24 -18.08 36.16
CA ALA A 230 -31.35 -19.47 36.61
C ALA A 230 -30.75 -19.67 38.01
N TRP A 231 -29.60 -19.04 38.29
CA TRP A 231 -28.97 -19.06 39.61
C TRP A 231 -29.91 -18.48 40.67
N ALA A 232 -30.52 -17.32 40.41
CA ALA A 232 -31.44 -16.67 41.32
C ALA A 232 -32.73 -17.47 41.57
N ASN A 233 -33.27 -18.14 40.55
CA ASN A 233 -34.44 -19.03 40.71
C ASN A 233 -34.10 -20.27 41.55
N SER A 234 -32.91 -20.88 41.33
CA SER A 234 -32.45 -22.04 42.12
C SER A 234 -32.27 -21.72 43.61
N ASP A 235 -32.04 -20.45 43.94
CA ASP A 235 -31.92 -19.96 45.31
C ASP A 235 -33.27 -19.83 46.02
N ALA A 236 -34.37 -19.67 45.27
CA ALA A 236 -35.72 -19.48 45.79
C ALA A 236 -36.50 -20.80 45.96
N GLU A 237 -36.26 -21.81 45.13
CA GLU A 237 -37.20 -22.95 44.97
C GLU A 237 -36.68 -24.34 45.40
N ILE A 238 -35.38 -24.57 45.67
CA ILE A 238 -34.80 -25.94 45.64
C ILE A 238 -33.99 -26.33 46.91
N PRO A 239 -34.17 -27.55 47.47
CA PRO A 239 -33.39 -28.07 48.61
C PRO A 239 -31.90 -28.34 48.33
N SER A 240 -31.06 -28.24 49.37
CA SER A 240 -29.60 -28.00 49.30
C SER A 240 -28.76 -29.00 48.49
N LYS A 241 -29.05 -30.30 48.49
CA LYS A 241 -28.22 -31.31 47.78
C LYS A 241 -28.46 -31.41 46.27
N ARG A 242 -29.67 -31.10 45.77
CA ARG A 242 -29.95 -31.07 44.31
C ARG A 242 -29.48 -29.77 43.63
N ARG A 243 -29.20 -28.75 44.45
CA ARG A 243 -28.87 -27.39 44.03
C ARG A 243 -27.50 -27.28 43.36
N GLU A 244 -26.47 -27.97 43.87
CA GLU A 244 -25.11 -27.92 43.29
C GLU A 244 -25.01 -28.66 41.94
N LEU A 245 -25.66 -29.82 41.83
CA LEU A 245 -25.67 -30.60 40.59
C LEU A 245 -26.44 -29.88 39.47
N GLN A 246 -27.59 -29.26 39.78
CA GLN A 246 -28.33 -28.45 38.80
C GLN A 246 -27.58 -27.19 38.38
N ARG A 247 -26.87 -26.51 39.29
CA ARG A 247 -26.03 -25.35 38.95
C ARG A 247 -24.90 -25.74 37.99
N CYS A 248 -24.23 -26.85 38.24
CA CYS A 248 -23.19 -27.36 37.35
C CYS A 248 -23.77 -27.73 35.97
N ALA A 249 -24.88 -28.48 35.95
CA ALA A 249 -25.56 -28.86 34.71
C ALA A 249 -26.08 -27.65 33.89
N MET A 250 -26.57 -26.60 34.56
CA MET A 250 -27.02 -25.36 33.90
C MET A 250 -25.87 -24.57 33.31
N CYS A 251 -24.76 -24.39 34.04
CA CYS A 251 -23.57 -23.72 33.52
C CYS A 251 -22.97 -24.48 32.32
N VAL A 252 -22.93 -25.82 32.40
CA VAL A 252 -22.48 -26.68 31.29
C VAL A 252 -23.45 -26.60 30.11
N GLY A 253 -24.76 -26.59 30.34
CA GLY A 253 -25.77 -26.48 29.29
C GLY A 253 -25.70 -25.14 28.54
N VAL A 254 -25.52 -24.02 29.25
CA VAL A 254 -25.33 -22.71 28.62
C VAL A 254 -23.98 -22.63 27.90
N PHE A 255 -22.92 -23.20 28.48
CA PHE A 255 -21.63 -23.30 27.82
C PHE A 255 -21.72 -24.08 26.51
N VAL A 256 -22.38 -25.24 26.51
CA VAL A 256 -22.62 -26.06 25.32
C VAL A 256 -23.51 -25.31 24.32
N ALA A 257 -24.54 -24.59 24.75
CA ALA A 257 -25.40 -23.82 23.86
C ALA A 257 -24.65 -22.64 23.20
N VAL A 258 -23.80 -21.93 23.95
CA VAL A 258 -22.96 -20.84 23.40
C VAL A 258 -21.95 -21.42 22.42
N VAL A 259 -21.25 -22.49 22.78
CA VAL A 259 -20.28 -23.17 21.90
C VAL A 259 -20.97 -23.73 20.65
N ALA A 260 -22.13 -24.38 20.78
CA ALA A 260 -22.90 -24.93 19.68
C ALA A 260 -23.46 -23.83 18.76
N THR A 261 -23.94 -22.71 19.30
CA THR A 261 -24.39 -21.55 18.51
C THR A 261 -23.23 -20.97 17.72
N VAL A 262 -22.05 -20.83 18.35
CA VAL A 262 -20.85 -20.33 17.70
C VAL A 262 -20.33 -21.30 16.63
N LEU A 263 -20.38 -22.61 16.88
CA LEU A 263 -20.00 -23.64 15.91
C LEU A 263 -21.02 -23.78 14.77
N ALA A 264 -22.32 -23.61 15.01
CA ALA A 264 -23.36 -23.64 13.97
C ALA A 264 -23.26 -22.44 13.01
N VAL A 265 -22.92 -21.26 13.56
CA VAL A 265 -22.64 -20.05 12.76
C VAL A 265 -21.32 -20.19 11.98
N ARG A 266 -20.38 -21.03 12.44
CA ARG A 266 -19.13 -21.37 11.71
C ARG A 266 -19.25 -22.57 10.75
N GLY A 267 -20.17 -23.50 11.02
CA GLY A 267 -20.17 -24.85 10.45
C GLY A 267 -21.29 -25.12 9.44
N SER A 268 -22.25 -24.21 9.27
CA SER A 268 -23.09 -24.23 8.08
C SER A 268 -22.30 -23.57 6.94
N GLY A 269 -22.25 -24.20 5.77
CA GLY A 269 -21.58 -23.69 4.56
C GLY A 269 -22.15 -22.36 4.01
N ALA A 270 -22.74 -21.52 4.86
CA ALA A 270 -22.98 -20.13 4.56
C ALA A 270 -21.61 -19.45 4.37
N PRO A 271 -21.40 -18.71 3.26
CA PRO A 271 -20.18 -17.92 3.11
C PRO A 271 -20.01 -17.08 4.37
N ASN A 272 -18.81 -17.07 4.95
CA ASN A 272 -18.48 -16.20 6.07
C ASN A 272 -19.04 -14.81 5.75
N ALA A 273 -20.15 -14.41 6.38
CA ALA A 273 -20.75 -13.10 6.20
C ALA A 273 -19.91 -12.07 6.98
N ARG A 274 -18.62 -12.03 6.65
CA ARG A 274 -17.71 -10.95 6.94
C ARG A 274 -18.07 -9.87 5.95
N VAL A 275 -19.02 -9.03 6.35
CA VAL A 275 -19.30 -7.83 5.60
C VAL A 275 -18.31 -6.80 6.13
N GLU A 276 -17.31 -6.41 5.36
CA GLU A 276 -16.40 -5.37 5.83
C GLU A 276 -17.16 -4.05 5.94
N ALA A 277 -16.98 -3.32 7.04
CA ALA A 277 -17.69 -2.06 7.24
C ALA A 277 -17.27 -1.02 6.20
N SER A 278 -16.11 -1.17 5.56
CA SER A 278 -15.70 -0.41 4.36
C SER A 278 -16.66 -0.57 3.18
N ALA A 279 -17.34 -1.71 3.05
CA ALA A 279 -18.37 -1.95 2.03
C ALA A 279 -19.75 -1.41 2.46
N MET A 280 -20.06 -1.39 3.77
CA MET A 280 -21.30 -0.77 4.29
C MET A 280 -21.23 0.76 4.39
N PHE A 281 -20.04 1.29 4.62
CA PHE A 281 -19.73 2.72 4.73
C PHE A 281 -18.68 3.07 3.68
N SER A 282 -18.95 2.75 2.40
CA SER A 282 -18.06 3.18 1.31
C SER A 282 -18.03 4.71 1.34
N GLY A 283 -16.98 5.23 1.99
CA GLY A 283 -16.64 6.64 1.88
C GLY A 283 -16.58 6.97 0.39
N SER A 284 -17.00 8.17 0.01
CA SER A 284 -16.96 8.53 -1.40
C SER A 284 -15.51 8.55 -1.90
N LEU A 285 -15.29 8.32 -3.20
CA LEU A 285 -13.98 8.56 -3.82
C LEU A 285 -13.42 9.92 -3.39
N GLN A 286 -12.10 9.95 -3.31
CA GLN A 286 -11.27 11.13 -3.29
C GLN A 286 -11.79 12.19 -4.28
N SER A 287 -11.79 13.45 -3.84
CA SER A 287 -12.21 14.60 -4.64
C SER A 287 -11.40 14.76 -5.93
N ALA A 288 -10.10 14.46 -5.90
CA ALA A 288 -9.26 14.49 -7.09
C ALA A 288 -9.70 13.40 -8.09
N THR A 289 -9.85 12.16 -7.62
CA THR A 289 -10.32 11.02 -8.43
C THR A 289 -11.72 11.26 -9.01
N LYS A 290 -12.65 11.85 -8.25
CA LYS A 290 -13.98 12.24 -8.73
C LYS A 290 -13.92 13.28 -9.84
N LYS A 291 -13.14 14.35 -9.65
CA LYS A 291 -12.96 15.38 -10.68
C LYS A 291 -12.39 14.79 -11.96
N PHE A 292 -11.48 13.83 -11.81
CA PHE A 292 -10.88 13.15 -12.94
C PHE A 292 -11.87 12.25 -13.68
N ILE A 293 -12.67 11.43 -12.99
CA ILE A 293 -13.74 10.63 -13.59
C ILE A 293 -14.74 11.53 -14.33
N ALA A 294 -15.10 12.67 -13.75
CA ALA A 294 -16.01 13.64 -14.38
C ALA A 294 -15.46 14.28 -15.67
N GLN A 295 -14.16 14.15 -15.95
CA GLN A 295 -13.51 14.65 -17.16
C GLN A 295 -13.31 13.56 -18.21
N CYS A 296 -13.55 12.28 -17.87
CA CYS A 296 -13.31 11.15 -18.76
C CYS A 296 -14.42 11.00 -19.81
N ALA A 297 -14.05 10.51 -21.00
CA ALA A 297 -14.98 10.23 -22.07
C ALA A 297 -15.72 8.89 -21.87
N SER A 298 -16.93 8.78 -22.41
CA SER A 298 -17.72 7.54 -22.43
C SER A 298 -17.49 6.75 -23.73
N PRO A 299 -17.55 5.40 -23.73
CA PRO A 299 -17.74 4.50 -22.58
C PRO A 299 -16.47 4.29 -21.75
N MET A 300 -16.65 4.18 -20.43
CA MET A 300 -15.61 3.77 -19.49
C MET A 300 -16.15 2.69 -18.55
N ASN A 301 -15.42 1.57 -18.46
CA ASN A 301 -15.79 0.43 -17.63
C ASN A 301 -14.66 0.06 -16.67
N ILE A 302 -15.02 -0.20 -15.42
CA ILE A 302 -14.13 -0.76 -14.39
C ILE A 302 -14.63 -2.16 -14.06
N THR A 303 -13.82 -3.17 -14.33
CA THR A 303 -14.16 -4.57 -14.12
C THR A 303 -13.22 -5.22 -13.12
N LEU A 304 -13.76 -5.80 -12.06
CA LEU A 304 -13.01 -6.63 -11.12
C LEU A 304 -13.09 -8.10 -11.55
N LEU A 305 -11.95 -8.68 -11.92
CA LEU A 305 -11.81 -10.11 -12.18
C LEU A 305 -11.35 -10.81 -10.89
N SER A 306 -12.15 -11.77 -10.40
CA SER A 306 -11.88 -12.54 -9.18
C SER A 306 -11.78 -14.05 -9.48
N ALA A 307 -11.11 -14.81 -8.60
CA ALA A 307 -11.03 -16.26 -8.68
C ALA A 307 -11.18 -16.91 -7.29
N LYS A 308 -12.24 -17.69 -7.08
CA LYS A 308 -12.65 -18.24 -5.75
C LYS A 308 -11.68 -19.23 -5.07
N GLY A 309 -10.53 -19.58 -5.66
CA GLY A 309 -9.62 -20.60 -5.11
C GLY A 309 -8.25 -20.12 -4.62
N ASN A 310 -7.81 -18.90 -4.99
CA ASN A 310 -6.43 -18.45 -4.73
C ASN A 310 -6.30 -16.91 -4.67
N ALA A 311 -7.40 -16.20 -4.43
CA ALA A 311 -7.41 -14.75 -4.40
C ALA A 311 -6.77 -14.25 -3.11
N ASP A 312 -5.77 -13.39 -3.25
CA ASP A 312 -5.27 -12.57 -2.16
C ASP A 312 -6.41 -11.76 -1.54
N ALA A 313 -6.78 -12.17 -0.32
CA ALA A 313 -7.94 -11.63 0.37
C ALA A 313 -7.79 -10.14 0.67
N ALA A 314 -6.57 -9.61 0.85
CA ALA A 314 -6.36 -8.20 1.13
C ALA A 314 -6.58 -7.35 -0.12
N ALA A 315 -6.01 -7.77 -1.26
CA ALA A 315 -6.22 -7.13 -2.55
C ALA A 315 -7.69 -7.16 -2.98
N LEU A 316 -8.37 -8.30 -2.84
CA LEU A 316 -9.77 -8.44 -3.24
C LEU A 316 -10.68 -7.51 -2.44
N ARG A 317 -10.41 -7.37 -1.13
CA ARG A 317 -11.12 -6.48 -0.22
C ARG A 317 -10.95 -5.02 -0.60
N ASN A 318 -9.71 -4.58 -0.81
CA ASN A 318 -9.43 -3.20 -1.22
C ASN A 318 -10.01 -2.88 -2.61
N ALA A 319 -9.93 -3.82 -3.55
CA ALA A 319 -10.50 -3.68 -4.89
C ALA A 319 -12.02 -3.50 -4.87
N ARG A 320 -12.75 -4.36 -4.13
CA ARG A 320 -14.21 -4.24 -3.96
C ARG A 320 -14.61 -2.94 -3.27
N ALA A 321 -13.85 -2.51 -2.26
CA ALA A 321 -14.09 -1.23 -1.59
C ALA A 321 -14.01 -0.08 -2.59
N VAL A 322 -12.92 0.02 -3.37
CA VAL A 322 -12.76 1.08 -4.40
C VAL A 322 -13.84 0.98 -5.49
N LEU A 323 -14.16 -0.21 -5.97
CA LEU A 323 -15.22 -0.42 -6.97
C LEU A 323 -16.59 0.10 -6.46
N ALA A 324 -16.90 -0.13 -5.18
CA ALA A 324 -18.09 0.38 -4.52
C ALA A 324 -18.05 1.89 -4.22
N ARG A 325 -16.87 2.51 -4.14
CA ARG A 325 -16.73 3.97 -4.08
C ARG A 325 -16.95 4.62 -5.44
N ALA A 326 -16.48 3.94 -6.50
CA ALA A 326 -16.53 4.41 -7.88
C ALA A 326 -17.91 4.23 -8.53
N SER A 327 -18.70 3.26 -8.06
CA SER A 327 -20.07 3.06 -8.54
C SER A 327 -20.91 4.32 -8.32
N GLY A 328 -21.61 4.75 -9.37
CA GLY A 328 -22.36 6.01 -9.37
C GLY A 328 -21.54 7.26 -9.72
N GLY A 329 -20.25 7.13 -10.03
CA GLY A 329 -19.47 8.18 -10.69
C GLY A 329 -20.12 8.60 -12.01
N VAL A 330 -20.07 9.89 -12.33
CA VAL A 330 -20.66 10.45 -13.56
C VAL A 330 -19.54 10.93 -14.48
N LEU A 331 -19.58 10.52 -15.74
CA LEU A 331 -18.63 10.90 -16.80
C LEU A 331 -18.97 12.27 -17.39
N ALA A 332 -18.11 12.79 -18.27
CA ALA A 332 -18.24 14.14 -18.83
C ALA A 332 -19.56 14.38 -19.60
N ASP A 333 -20.15 13.33 -20.16
CA ASP A 333 -21.41 13.36 -20.92
C ASP A 333 -22.66 13.11 -20.06
N GLY A 334 -22.49 12.95 -18.74
CA GLY A 334 -23.58 12.64 -17.82
C GLY A 334 -23.93 11.16 -17.70
N THR A 335 -23.23 10.26 -18.41
CA THR A 335 -23.42 8.81 -18.27
C THR A 335 -22.76 8.30 -16.99
N TYR A 336 -23.30 7.22 -16.43
CA TYR A 336 -22.74 6.59 -15.23
C TYR A 336 -21.57 5.69 -15.58
N LEU A 337 -20.52 5.76 -14.76
CA LEU A 337 -19.39 4.86 -14.79
C LEU A 337 -19.87 3.42 -14.53
N ASN A 338 -19.56 2.53 -15.46
CA ASN A 338 -19.99 1.13 -15.38
C ASN A 338 -18.98 0.31 -14.57
N CYS A 339 -19.38 -0.14 -13.39
CA CYS A 339 -18.57 -0.95 -12.48
C CYS A 339 -19.14 -2.37 -12.40
N GLN A 340 -18.32 -3.38 -12.68
CA GLN A 340 -18.75 -4.79 -12.72
C GLN A 340 -17.73 -5.70 -12.02
N GLU A 341 -18.19 -6.83 -11.48
CA GLU A 341 -17.34 -7.88 -10.92
C GLU A 341 -17.70 -9.20 -11.62
N PHE A 342 -16.68 -9.94 -12.04
CA PHE A 342 -16.82 -11.26 -12.66
C PHE A 342 -15.97 -12.29 -11.90
N ASP A 343 -16.50 -13.50 -11.77
CA ASP A 343 -15.75 -14.65 -11.28
C ASP A 343 -15.29 -15.49 -12.48
N SER A 344 -13.98 -15.60 -12.67
CA SER A 344 -13.41 -16.32 -13.82
C SER A 344 -13.71 -17.81 -13.83
N LEU A 345 -14.18 -18.37 -12.69
CA LEU A 345 -14.49 -19.78 -12.53
C LEU A 345 -16.01 -20.07 -12.60
N GLU A 346 -16.85 -19.04 -12.68
CA GLU A 346 -18.31 -19.19 -12.63
C GLU A 346 -18.93 -19.26 -14.04
N LEU A 347 -19.64 -20.35 -14.33
CA LEU A 347 -20.25 -20.58 -15.66
C LEU A 347 -21.25 -19.48 -16.07
N ALA A 348 -21.92 -18.83 -15.11
CA ALA A 348 -22.88 -17.76 -15.37
C ALA A 348 -22.25 -16.44 -15.85
N ASP A 349 -20.95 -16.26 -15.64
CA ASP A 349 -20.20 -15.07 -16.05
C ASP A 349 -19.38 -15.28 -17.33
N ALA A 350 -19.36 -16.51 -17.89
CA ALA A 350 -18.52 -16.85 -19.04
C ALA A 350 -18.81 -16.00 -20.29
N GLU A 351 -20.08 -15.82 -20.66
CA GLU A 351 -20.47 -14.99 -21.83
C GLU A 351 -20.12 -13.52 -21.62
N ARG A 352 -20.34 -12.98 -20.42
CA ARG A 352 -20.03 -11.58 -20.07
C ARG A 352 -18.52 -11.33 -20.03
N THR A 353 -17.77 -12.31 -19.53
CA THR A 353 -16.30 -12.28 -19.51
C THR A 353 -15.73 -12.35 -20.93
N ALA A 354 -16.32 -13.16 -21.82
CA ALA A 354 -15.93 -13.21 -23.24
C ALA A 354 -16.20 -11.88 -23.97
N ALA A 355 -17.38 -11.29 -23.77
CA ALA A 355 -17.72 -9.98 -24.34
C ALA A 355 -16.78 -8.86 -23.85
N MET A 356 -16.36 -8.91 -22.58
CA MET A 356 -15.36 -7.99 -22.03
C MET A 356 -14.02 -8.12 -22.77
N PHE A 357 -13.53 -9.34 -23.02
CA PHE A 357 -12.26 -9.53 -23.75
C PHE A 357 -12.33 -9.02 -25.19
N GLU A 358 -13.44 -9.27 -25.87
CA GLU A 358 -13.66 -8.77 -27.23
C GLU A 358 -13.63 -7.23 -27.27
N MET A 359 -14.30 -6.58 -26.30
CA MET A 359 -14.27 -5.13 -26.17
C MET A 359 -12.87 -4.58 -25.86
N ILE A 360 -12.13 -5.24 -24.97
CA ILE A 360 -10.75 -4.87 -24.63
C ILE A 360 -9.84 -4.99 -25.88
N GLU A 361 -9.93 -6.08 -26.61
CA GLU A 361 -9.13 -6.28 -27.83
C GLU A 361 -9.50 -5.27 -28.93
N ALA A 362 -10.79 -4.97 -29.10
CA ALA A 362 -11.27 -3.98 -30.05
C ALA A 362 -10.68 -2.58 -29.78
N SER A 363 -10.57 -2.18 -28.49
CA SER A 363 -10.01 -0.88 -28.08
C SER A 363 -8.55 -0.68 -28.47
N GLU A 364 -7.76 -1.75 -28.61
CA GLU A 364 -6.33 -1.72 -28.95
C GLU A 364 -6.05 -2.33 -30.34
N SER A 365 -7.10 -2.57 -31.14
CA SER A 365 -7.03 -3.29 -32.41
C SER A 365 -5.96 -2.75 -33.37
N LYS A 366 -5.78 -1.43 -33.46
CA LYS A 366 -4.74 -0.80 -34.29
C LYS A 366 -3.33 -1.27 -33.90
N ASN A 367 -2.99 -1.21 -32.62
CA ASN A 367 -1.67 -1.57 -32.11
C ASN A 367 -1.46 -3.09 -32.17
N VAL A 368 -2.49 -3.86 -31.78
CA VAL A 368 -2.46 -5.33 -31.84
C VAL A 368 -2.26 -5.82 -33.28
N ASN A 369 -2.92 -5.20 -34.26
CA ASN A 369 -2.77 -5.56 -35.67
C ASN A 369 -1.36 -5.24 -36.20
N ALA A 370 -0.75 -4.13 -35.77
CA ALA A 370 0.64 -3.81 -36.12
C ALA A 370 1.61 -4.90 -35.62
N TRP A 371 1.44 -5.34 -34.36
CA TRP A 371 2.20 -6.46 -33.79
C TRP A 371 1.94 -7.79 -34.51
N ARG A 372 0.68 -8.11 -34.82
CA ARG A 372 0.34 -9.32 -35.59
C ARG A 372 1.01 -9.32 -36.96
N GLN A 373 1.02 -8.20 -37.65
CA GLN A 373 1.65 -8.06 -38.96
C GLN A 373 3.18 -8.19 -38.87
N ALA A 374 3.83 -7.58 -37.87
CA ALA A 374 5.27 -7.71 -37.67
C ALA A 374 5.67 -9.14 -37.29
N ASN A 375 4.90 -9.80 -36.41
CA ASN A 375 5.12 -11.20 -36.04
C ASN A 375 4.97 -12.13 -37.25
N ALA A 376 3.97 -11.90 -38.11
CA ALA A 376 3.78 -12.70 -39.33
C ALA A 376 5.00 -12.61 -40.26
N LYS A 377 5.52 -11.40 -40.50
CA LYS A 377 6.74 -11.18 -41.29
C LYS A 377 7.99 -11.79 -40.63
N GLY A 378 8.13 -11.68 -39.31
CA GLY A 378 9.24 -12.29 -38.59
C GLY A 378 9.22 -13.82 -38.66
N LEU A 379 8.03 -14.44 -38.57
CA LEU A 379 7.86 -15.88 -38.70
C LEU A 379 8.14 -16.36 -40.13
N GLU A 380 7.82 -15.54 -41.14
CA GLU A 380 8.19 -15.80 -42.53
C GLU A 380 9.71 -15.74 -42.75
N ALA A 381 10.38 -14.73 -42.18
CA ALA A 381 11.84 -14.63 -42.20
C ALA A 381 12.49 -15.85 -41.51
N PHE A 382 11.98 -16.26 -40.34
CA PHE A 382 12.47 -17.44 -39.64
C PHE A 382 12.27 -18.73 -40.47
N ARG A 383 11.10 -18.89 -41.10
CA ARG A 383 10.84 -20.02 -42.01
C ARG A 383 11.79 -20.04 -43.21
N SER A 384 12.16 -18.87 -43.73
CA SER A 384 13.16 -18.77 -44.80
C SER A 384 14.53 -19.30 -44.32
N ILE A 385 14.94 -18.96 -43.10
CA ILE A 385 16.16 -19.47 -42.47
C ILE A 385 16.09 -20.99 -42.26
N GLU A 386 14.95 -21.53 -41.83
CA GLU A 386 14.74 -22.99 -41.71
C GLU A 386 14.99 -23.70 -43.06
N SER A 387 14.37 -23.19 -44.13
CA SER A 387 14.56 -23.78 -45.47
C SER A 387 16.00 -23.65 -45.98
N PHE A 388 16.68 -22.55 -45.65
CA PHE A 388 18.07 -22.33 -45.98
C PHE A 388 19.01 -23.24 -45.19
N ALA A 389 18.75 -23.44 -43.90
CA ALA A 389 19.50 -24.32 -43.03
C ALA A 389 19.49 -25.75 -43.56
N ASP A 390 18.30 -26.28 -43.89
CA ASP A 390 18.17 -27.63 -44.45
C ASP A 390 18.94 -27.81 -45.77
N ALA A 391 18.90 -26.81 -46.65
CA ALA A 391 19.57 -26.85 -47.95
C ALA A 391 21.11 -26.65 -47.89
N SER A 392 21.63 -25.98 -46.85
CA SER A 392 23.00 -25.41 -46.87
C SER A 392 23.97 -26.00 -45.85
N VAL A 393 23.50 -26.81 -44.90
CA VAL A 393 24.36 -27.45 -43.87
C VAL A 393 25.55 -28.19 -44.49
N ALA A 394 25.31 -29.03 -45.51
CA ALA A 394 26.36 -29.83 -46.14
C ALA A 394 27.44 -28.95 -46.81
N GLN A 395 27.03 -27.82 -47.39
CA GLN A 395 27.95 -26.87 -48.02
C GLN A 395 28.81 -26.16 -46.96
N ILE A 396 28.21 -25.73 -45.84
CA ILE A 396 28.94 -25.09 -44.73
C ILE A 396 29.90 -26.07 -44.06
N GLN A 397 29.51 -27.33 -43.89
CA GLN A 397 30.39 -28.37 -43.34
C GLN A 397 31.59 -28.65 -44.27
N THR A 398 31.37 -28.59 -45.59
CA THR A 398 32.44 -28.73 -46.59
C THR A 398 33.43 -27.56 -46.50
N LEU A 399 32.96 -26.33 -46.29
CA LEU A 399 33.81 -25.16 -46.06
C LEU A 399 34.59 -25.27 -44.73
N ALA A 400 33.95 -25.74 -43.65
CA ALA A 400 34.59 -25.94 -42.36
C ALA A 400 35.71 -26.99 -42.43
N ASN A 401 35.47 -28.10 -43.15
CA ASN A 401 36.44 -29.20 -43.27
C ASN A 401 37.70 -28.82 -44.07
N ALA A 402 37.65 -27.78 -44.89
CA ALA A 402 38.80 -27.27 -45.63
C ALA A 402 39.75 -26.39 -44.80
N LEU A 403 39.31 -25.95 -43.62
CA LEU A 403 40.14 -25.18 -42.68
C LEU A 403 40.87 -26.11 -41.70
N ALA A 404 42.00 -25.65 -41.16
CA ALA A 404 42.74 -26.38 -40.13
C ALA A 404 41.88 -26.61 -38.87
N LYS A 405 42.13 -27.69 -38.13
CA LYS A 405 41.35 -28.05 -36.93
C LYS A 405 41.40 -26.99 -35.83
N ASP A 406 42.47 -26.19 -35.78
CA ASP A 406 42.71 -25.20 -34.74
C ASP A 406 42.25 -23.78 -35.15
N ASP A 407 41.66 -23.63 -36.34
CA ASP A 407 41.24 -22.32 -36.84
C ASP A 407 39.94 -21.86 -36.19
N THR A 408 39.96 -20.68 -35.58
CA THR A 408 38.77 -20.00 -35.02
C THR A 408 37.61 -19.87 -36.02
N ALA A 409 37.89 -19.74 -37.33
CA ALA A 409 36.86 -19.69 -38.36
C ALA A 409 36.17 -21.05 -38.57
N ARG A 410 36.90 -22.15 -38.42
CA ARG A 410 36.33 -23.51 -38.47
C ARG A 410 35.34 -23.72 -37.33
N THR A 411 35.71 -23.33 -36.11
CA THR A 411 34.84 -23.43 -34.93
C THR A 411 33.51 -22.71 -35.11
N LYS A 412 33.52 -21.53 -35.77
CA LYS A 412 32.31 -20.74 -36.06
C LYS A 412 31.45 -21.35 -37.18
N LEU A 413 32.05 -21.97 -38.19
CA LEU A 413 31.31 -22.66 -39.23
C LEU A 413 30.70 -23.97 -38.71
N ASP A 414 31.43 -24.71 -37.88
CA ASP A 414 30.94 -25.92 -37.21
C ASP A 414 29.80 -25.59 -36.23
N SER A 415 29.90 -24.47 -35.49
CA SER A 415 28.81 -24.02 -34.61
C SER A 415 27.56 -23.59 -35.39
N LEU A 416 27.73 -22.90 -36.53
CA LEU A 416 26.61 -22.57 -37.42
C LEU A 416 25.98 -23.83 -38.01
N ALA A 417 26.77 -24.79 -38.49
CA ALA A 417 26.27 -26.05 -39.05
C ALA A 417 25.49 -26.86 -38.00
N ALA A 418 25.96 -26.90 -36.75
CA ALA A 418 25.26 -27.51 -35.63
C ALA A 418 23.92 -26.80 -35.33
N ALA A 419 23.92 -25.46 -35.32
CA ALA A 419 22.70 -24.68 -35.11
C ALA A 419 21.69 -24.87 -36.25
N MET A 420 22.15 -24.90 -37.50
CA MET A 420 21.32 -25.18 -38.67
C MET A 420 20.71 -26.58 -38.64
N ASN A 421 21.47 -27.61 -38.26
CA ASN A 421 20.94 -28.96 -38.06
C ASN A 421 19.85 -29.01 -36.97
N LYS A 422 20.07 -28.29 -35.86
CA LYS A 422 19.08 -28.17 -34.79
C LYS A 422 17.82 -27.45 -35.29
N THR A 423 17.96 -26.37 -36.04
CA THR A 423 16.81 -25.60 -36.55
C THR A 423 16.09 -26.33 -37.68
N ALA A 424 16.78 -27.07 -38.54
CA ALA A 424 16.13 -27.92 -39.54
C ALA A 424 15.27 -29.02 -38.90
N SER A 425 15.71 -29.58 -37.77
CA SER A 425 14.97 -30.65 -37.06
C SER A 425 13.90 -30.13 -36.08
N GLN A 426 14.11 -28.98 -35.42
CA GLN A 426 13.26 -28.48 -34.33
C GLN A 426 12.62 -27.11 -34.60
N GLY A 427 12.97 -26.42 -35.70
CA GLY A 427 12.52 -25.06 -36.00
C GLY A 427 11.00 -24.94 -36.07
N HIS A 428 10.32 -25.91 -36.69
CA HIS A 428 8.86 -25.94 -36.76
C HIS A 428 8.21 -25.86 -35.37
N ALA A 429 8.72 -26.60 -34.39
CA ALA A 429 8.18 -26.61 -33.03
C ALA A 429 8.37 -25.25 -32.34
N VAL A 430 9.50 -24.58 -32.59
CA VAL A 430 9.77 -23.23 -32.08
C VAL A 430 8.80 -22.21 -32.72
N ARG A 431 8.63 -22.26 -34.04
CA ARG A 431 7.71 -21.40 -34.79
C ARG A 431 6.27 -21.59 -34.33
N GLU A 432 5.85 -22.83 -34.13
CA GLU A 432 4.51 -23.17 -33.64
C GLU A 432 4.29 -22.66 -32.21
N ALA A 433 5.25 -22.86 -31.30
CA ALA A 433 5.17 -22.36 -29.94
C ALA A 433 5.08 -20.81 -29.87
N ILE A 434 5.84 -20.10 -30.72
CA ILE A 434 5.76 -18.63 -30.83
C ILE A 434 4.38 -18.21 -31.37
N SER A 435 3.85 -18.91 -32.37
CA SER A 435 2.51 -18.61 -32.92
C SER A 435 1.38 -18.88 -31.93
N GLN A 436 1.48 -19.94 -31.13
CA GLN A 436 0.52 -20.27 -30.07
C GLN A 436 0.57 -19.25 -28.94
N MET A 437 1.73 -18.64 -28.66
CA MET A 437 1.84 -17.57 -27.67
C MET A 437 1.13 -16.28 -28.09
N ALA A 438 1.11 -15.99 -29.39
CA ALA A 438 0.45 -14.80 -29.93
C ALA A 438 -1.07 -14.93 -30.02
N THR A 439 -1.61 -16.15 -30.01
CA THR A 439 -3.03 -16.44 -30.24
C THR A 439 -3.78 -16.62 -28.92
N PRO A 440 -5.03 -16.11 -28.82
CA PRO A 440 -5.90 -16.41 -27.67
C PRO A 440 -6.20 -17.90 -27.57
N THR A 441 -6.19 -18.45 -26.36
CA THR A 441 -6.58 -19.83 -26.06
C THR A 441 -7.61 -19.86 -24.92
N THR A 442 -8.23 -21.02 -24.66
CA THR A 442 -9.18 -21.19 -23.54
C THR A 442 -8.54 -20.90 -22.17
N GLU A 443 -7.26 -21.18 -22.00
CA GLU A 443 -6.51 -20.88 -20.77
C GLU A 443 -5.95 -19.44 -20.75
N ARG A 444 -5.79 -18.82 -21.92
CA ARG A 444 -5.27 -17.45 -22.10
C ARG A 444 -6.20 -16.66 -23.03
N PRO A 445 -7.29 -16.10 -22.48
CA PRO A 445 -8.31 -15.44 -23.31
C PRO A 445 -7.80 -14.19 -24.04
N LEU A 446 -6.70 -13.60 -23.58
CA LEU A 446 -5.97 -12.55 -24.30
C LEU A 446 -4.64 -13.13 -24.83
N GLY A 447 -4.43 -13.07 -26.15
CA GLY A 447 -3.18 -13.49 -26.78
C GLY A 447 -2.02 -12.53 -26.45
N ASN A 448 -0.79 -13.04 -26.37
CA ASN A 448 0.40 -12.23 -26.07
C ASN A 448 1.24 -11.96 -27.33
N ALA A 449 0.70 -11.13 -28.22
CA ALA A 449 1.36 -10.78 -29.48
C ALA A 449 2.72 -10.11 -29.26
N GLU A 450 2.85 -9.22 -28.26
CA GLU A 450 4.13 -8.59 -27.93
C GLU A 450 5.17 -9.61 -27.45
N GLY A 451 4.80 -10.47 -26.48
CA GLY A 451 5.73 -11.47 -25.93
C GLY A 451 6.21 -12.46 -26.99
N ALA A 452 5.33 -12.87 -27.90
CA ALA A 452 5.71 -13.70 -29.04
C ALA A 452 6.68 -12.96 -29.98
N GLY A 453 6.40 -11.69 -30.30
CA GLY A 453 7.24 -10.87 -31.15
C GLY A 453 8.61 -10.59 -30.55
N ARG A 454 8.70 -10.24 -29.26
CA ARG A 454 9.98 -10.01 -28.57
C ARG A 454 10.84 -11.27 -28.49
N LYS A 455 10.24 -12.45 -28.26
CA LYS A 455 10.97 -13.73 -28.34
C LYS A 455 11.50 -13.98 -29.75
N LEU A 456 10.66 -13.73 -30.77
CA LEU A 456 11.04 -13.88 -32.16
C LEU A 456 12.16 -12.91 -32.57
N ALA A 457 12.11 -11.65 -32.12
CA ALA A 457 13.16 -10.67 -32.37
C ALA A 457 14.50 -11.11 -31.77
N ASN A 458 14.50 -11.69 -30.57
CA ASN A 458 15.73 -12.23 -29.96
C ASN A 458 16.32 -13.39 -30.79
N GLU A 459 15.49 -14.30 -31.31
CA GLU A 459 15.92 -15.38 -32.20
C GLU A 459 16.48 -14.82 -33.53
N LEU A 460 15.76 -13.88 -34.16
CA LEU A 460 16.19 -13.23 -35.42
C LEU A 460 17.49 -12.44 -35.24
N LYS A 461 17.67 -11.79 -34.10
CA LYS A 461 18.91 -11.09 -33.75
C LYS A 461 20.10 -12.03 -33.73
N TRP A 462 19.95 -13.18 -33.07
CA TRP A 462 21.00 -14.20 -33.05
C TRP A 462 21.34 -14.66 -34.48
N TRP A 463 20.34 -15.05 -35.27
CA TRP A 463 20.53 -15.49 -36.66
C TRP A 463 21.16 -14.43 -37.55
N SER A 464 20.71 -13.18 -37.48
CA SER A 464 21.27 -12.09 -38.28
C SER A 464 22.76 -11.90 -38.01
N SER A 465 23.17 -11.94 -36.73
CA SER A 465 24.57 -11.78 -36.34
C SER A 465 25.46 -12.94 -36.80
N THR A 466 25.01 -14.19 -36.59
CA THR A 466 25.79 -15.38 -36.93
C THR A 466 25.90 -15.58 -38.44
N LEU A 467 24.81 -15.36 -39.20
CA LEU A 467 24.83 -15.48 -40.66
C LEU A 467 25.70 -14.39 -41.30
N GLN A 468 25.66 -13.16 -40.79
CA GLN A 468 26.52 -12.08 -41.27
C GLN A 468 28.00 -12.40 -41.02
N GLU A 469 28.33 -12.89 -39.83
CA GLU A 469 29.70 -13.26 -39.49
C GLU A 469 30.24 -14.39 -40.39
N VAL A 470 29.41 -15.39 -40.70
CA VAL A 470 29.78 -16.45 -41.65
C VAL A 470 29.88 -15.95 -43.08
N ALA A 471 29.05 -14.99 -43.49
CA ALA A 471 29.18 -14.34 -44.78
C ALA A 471 30.52 -13.62 -44.90
N ASP A 472 30.95 -12.91 -43.85
CA ASP A 472 32.23 -12.19 -43.82
C ASP A 472 33.43 -13.15 -43.86
N ILE A 473 33.39 -14.26 -43.10
CA ILE A 473 34.43 -15.31 -43.13
C ILE A 473 34.52 -15.93 -44.52
N SER A 474 33.37 -16.24 -45.14
CA SER A 474 33.28 -16.82 -46.47
C SER A 474 33.79 -15.88 -47.55
N GLY A 475 33.49 -14.59 -47.41
CA GLY A 475 33.91 -13.53 -48.33
C GLY A 475 35.40 -13.21 -48.29
N ASN A 476 35.96 -13.06 -47.08
CA ASN A 476 37.29 -12.51 -46.90
C ASN A 476 38.40 -13.58 -46.86
N ARG A 477 38.08 -14.79 -46.39
CA ARG A 477 39.10 -15.80 -46.04
C ARG A 477 39.04 -17.05 -46.90
N LEU A 478 37.85 -17.51 -47.24
CA LEU A 478 37.64 -18.80 -47.92
C LEU A 478 37.73 -18.71 -49.45
N GLN A 479 37.64 -17.52 -50.05
CA GLN A 479 37.73 -17.35 -51.51
C GLN A 479 39.12 -17.61 -52.11
N ASN A 480 40.17 -17.62 -51.28
CA ASN A 480 41.56 -17.70 -51.72
C ASN A 480 42.16 -19.13 -51.65
N ILE A 481 41.37 -20.15 -51.30
CA ILE A 481 41.87 -21.51 -51.05
C ILE A 481 42.01 -22.32 -52.35
N THR A 482 40.93 -22.53 -53.10
CA THR A 482 40.95 -23.16 -54.43
C THR A 482 39.83 -22.60 -55.32
N PRO A 483 39.93 -22.66 -56.66
CA PRO A 483 38.91 -22.14 -57.57
C PRO A 483 37.51 -22.75 -57.37
N ALA A 484 37.43 -24.05 -57.06
CA ALA A 484 36.17 -24.73 -56.77
C ALA A 484 35.56 -24.27 -55.43
N MET A 485 36.39 -24.07 -54.40
CA MET A 485 35.94 -23.57 -53.11
C MET A 485 35.57 -22.09 -53.14
N ALA A 486 36.20 -21.29 -54.00
CA ALA A 486 35.85 -19.88 -54.20
C ALA A 486 34.42 -19.71 -54.71
N MET A 487 33.95 -20.62 -55.56
CA MET A 487 32.56 -20.63 -56.04
C MET A 487 31.57 -20.92 -54.92
N ILE A 488 31.84 -21.96 -54.13
CA ILE A 488 31.02 -22.35 -52.97
C ILE A 488 31.01 -21.23 -51.92
N ALA A 489 32.18 -20.68 -51.58
CA ALA A 489 32.31 -19.59 -50.61
C ALA A 489 31.57 -18.31 -51.04
N ARG A 490 31.59 -17.96 -52.34
CA ARG A 490 30.82 -16.82 -52.87
C ARG A 490 29.31 -17.05 -52.80
N GLN A 491 28.86 -18.28 -53.09
CA GLN A 491 27.45 -18.64 -53.00
C GLN A 491 26.97 -18.63 -51.54
N THR A 492 27.74 -19.21 -50.62
CA THR A 492 27.47 -19.17 -49.17
C THR A 492 27.48 -17.74 -48.63
N GLN A 493 28.45 -16.90 -49.04
CA GLN A 493 28.48 -15.49 -48.65
C GLN A 493 27.20 -14.76 -49.06
N ARG A 494 26.79 -14.87 -50.33
CA ARG A 494 25.59 -14.19 -50.83
C ARG A 494 24.33 -14.65 -50.10
N ASN A 495 24.15 -15.96 -49.94
CA ASN A 495 22.95 -16.52 -49.31
C ASN A 495 22.89 -16.20 -47.82
N CYS A 496 24.02 -16.33 -47.10
CA CYS A 496 24.08 -15.96 -45.68
C CYS A 496 23.84 -14.46 -45.48
N ALA A 497 24.42 -13.59 -46.31
CA ALA A 497 24.19 -12.14 -46.23
C ALA A 497 22.72 -11.78 -46.50
N LEU A 498 22.09 -12.40 -47.51
CA LEU A 498 20.68 -12.20 -47.82
C LEU A 498 19.75 -12.54 -46.64
N HIS A 499 19.94 -13.72 -46.04
CA HIS A 499 19.12 -14.14 -44.90
C HIS A 499 19.45 -13.35 -43.63
N ALA A 500 20.70 -12.92 -43.44
CA ALA A 500 21.08 -12.03 -42.35
C ALA A 500 20.35 -10.67 -42.45
N GLU A 501 20.30 -10.09 -43.66
CA GLU A 501 19.61 -8.82 -43.92
C GLU A 501 18.10 -8.94 -43.70
N GLN A 502 17.48 -10.03 -44.19
CA GLN A 502 16.05 -10.31 -43.97
C GLN A 502 15.72 -10.48 -42.48
N ALA A 503 16.55 -11.23 -41.74
CA ALA A 503 16.38 -11.43 -40.30
C ALA A 503 16.51 -10.10 -39.54
N LYS A 504 17.50 -9.28 -39.89
CA LYS A 504 17.72 -7.97 -39.29
C LYS A 504 16.57 -7.00 -39.58
N ALA A 505 16.10 -6.94 -40.83
CA ALA A 505 14.96 -6.09 -41.20
C ALA A 505 13.68 -6.47 -40.44
N ALA A 506 13.41 -7.77 -40.28
CA ALA A 506 12.28 -8.25 -39.51
C ALA A 506 12.43 -7.98 -38.00
N GLN A 507 13.64 -8.15 -37.45
CA GLN A 507 13.98 -7.79 -36.07
C GLN A 507 13.77 -6.29 -35.83
N ASP A 508 14.35 -5.44 -36.67
CA ASP A 508 14.24 -3.98 -36.56
C ASP A 508 12.78 -3.52 -36.64
N GLN A 509 11.96 -4.15 -37.49
CA GLN A 509 10.54 -3.86 -37.58
C GLN A 509 9.78 -4.21 -36.29
N ILE A 510 10.13 -5.32 -35.63
CA ILE A 510 9.54 -5.69 -34.33
C ILE A 510 10.05 -4.75 -33.22
N ASP A 511 11.34 -4.43 -33.22
CA ASP A 511 11.96 -3.60 -32.20
C ASP A 511 11.44 -2.16 -32.21
N GLN A 512 11.02 -1.65 -33.38
CA GLN A 512 10.41 -0.34 -33.56
C GLN A 512 8.97 -0.22 -33.03
N LEU A 513 8.29 -1.33 -32.72
CA LEU A 513 6.91 -1.29 -32.27
C LEU A 513 6.80 -0.88 -30.79
N PRO A 514 5.84 0.00 -30.44
CA PRO A 514 5.58 0.36 -29.06
C PRO A 514 4.97 -0.82 -28.29
N PRO A 515 5.23 -0.92 -26.97
CA PRO A 515 4.70 -2.01 -26.15
C PRO A 515 3.17 -1.98 -26.06
N LEU A 516 2.53 -3.15 -25.96
CA LEU A 516 1.08 -3.32 -25.97
C LEU A 516 0.49 -3.25 -24.56
N ARG A 517 -0.49 -2.38 -24.36
CA ARG A 517 -1.23 -2.32 -23.09
C ARG A 517 -1.99 -3.63 -22.81
N LEU A 518 -2.44 -4.29 -23.87
CA LEU A 518 -3.09 -5.59 -23.79
C LEU A 518 -2.19 -6.66 -23.13
N SER A 519 -0.89 -6.62 -23.38
CA SER A 519 0.07 -7.57 -22.80
C SER A 519 0.24 -7.39 -21.29
N GLU A 520 0.14 -6.15 -20.78
CA GLU A 520 0.11 -5.89 -19.33
C GLU A 520 -1.16 -6.43 -18.69
N VAL A 521 -2.31 -6.23 -19.35
CA VAL A 521 -3.60 -6.75 -18.87
C VAL A 521 -3.56 -8.26 -18.81
N ALA A 522 -3.09 -8.92 -19.87
CA ALA A 522 -2.93 -10.37 -19.94
C ALA A 522 -1.99 -10.90 -18.84
N ALA A 523 -0.90 -10.18 -18.54
CA ALA A 523 0.01 -10.55 -17.45
C ALA A 523 -0.63 -10.38 -16.06
N ALA A 524 -1.32 -9.26 -15.82
CA ALA A 524 -1.98 -8.99 -14.55
C ALA A 524 -3.12 -9.99 -14.27
N MET A 525 -3.81 -10.47 -15.31
CA MET A 525 -4.87 -11.45 -15.21
C MET A 525 -4.41 -12.85 -14.78
N GLN A 526 -3.13 -13.19 -14.94
CA GLN A 526 -2.59 -14.48 -14.49
C GLN A 526 -2.63 -14.61 -12.95
N TYR A 527 -2.76 -13.49 -12.23
CA TYR A 527 -2.70 -13.43 -10.77
C TYR A 527 -3.89 -12.66 -10.17
N PRO A 528 -5.13 -13.21 -10.27
CA PRO A 528 -6.32 -12.57 -9.71
C PRO A 528 -6.22 -12.41 -8.17
N PRO A 529 -6.84 -11.38 -7.56
CA PRO A 529 -7.79 -10.44 -8.16
C PRO A 529 -7.11 -9.33 -9.00
N THR A 530 -7.79 -8.91 -10.07
CA THR A 530 -7.28 -7.90 -11.01
C THR A 530 -8.38 -6.89 -11.34
N LEU A 531 -8.12 -5.60 -11.17
CA LEU A 531 -9.02 -4.54 -11.63
C LEU A 531 -8.62 -4.12 -13.05
N ILE A 532 -9.54 -4.22 -14.00
CA ILE A 532 -9.34 -3.82 -15.39
C ILE A 532 -10.14 -2.56 -15.64
N VAL A 533 -9.48 -1.53 -16.16
CA VAL A 533 -10.09 -0.28 -16.59
C VAL A 533 -10.01 -0.21 -18.10
N SER A 534 -11.16 -0.09 -18.75
CA SER A 534 -11.27 0.05 -20.21
C SER A 534 -11.96 1.37 -20.54
N GLY A 535 -11.37 2.11 -21.47
CA GLY A 535 -11.88 3.39 -21.95
C GLY A 535 -11.83 3.45 -23.46
N THR A 536 -12.07 4.63 -24.02
CA THR A 536 -12.16 4.83 -25.47
C THR A 536 -10.82 4.74 -26.20
N LYS A 537 -9.70 4.98 -25.50
CA LYS A 537 -8.35 5.04 -26.08
C LYS A 537 -7.43 3.92 -25.62
N GLY A 538 -7.95 2.95 -24.87
CA GLY A 538 -7.19 1.77 -24.47
C GLY A 538 -7.64 1.15 -23.16
N VAL A 539 -6.77 0.29 -22.62
CA VAL A 539 -7.04 -0.55 -21.45
C VAL A 539 -5.87 -0.52 -20.47
N ALA A 540 -6.15 -0.77 -19.20
CA ALA A 540 -5.17 -0.82 -18.13
C ALA A 540 -5.59 -1.80 -17.02
N ALA A 541 -4.67 -2.62 -16.49
CA ALA A 541 -4.96 -3.56 -15.39
C ALA A 541 -4.15 -3.30 -14.12
N ILE A 542 -4.81 -3.29 -12.96
CA ILE A 542 -4.24 -3.15 -11.64
C ILE A 542 -4.10 -4.58 -11.07
N PRO A 543 -2.87 -5.12 -10.98
CA PRO A 543 -2.65 -6.45 -10.45
C PRO A 543 -2.84 -6.51 -8.94
N SER A 544 -3.10 -7.71 -8.41
CA SER A 544 -3.35 -7.96 -6.99
C SER A 544 -2.33 -7.31 -6.04
N TRP A 545 -1.03 -7.37 -6.35
CA TRP A 545 0.02 -6.81 -5.49
C TRP A 545 -0.06 -5.28 -5.31
N GLN A 546 -0.59 -4.53 -6.27
CA GLN A 546 -0.80 -3.07 -6.14
C GLN A 546 -1.98 -2.74 -5.20
N MET A 547 -2.89 -3.68 -5.01
CA MET A 547 -4.10 -3.50 -4.21
C MET A 547 -3.96 -4.02 -2.78
N ARG A 548 -2.84 -4.67 -2.43
CA ARG A 548 -2.62 -5.29 -1.10
C ARG A 548 -2.60 -4.29 0.06
N THR A 549 -2.07 -3.10 -0.18
CA THR A 549 -1.61 -2.21 0.90
C THR A 549 -2.75 -1.50 1.61
N SER A 550 -3.62 -0.80 0.88
CA SER A 550 -4.78 -0.09 1.43
C SER A 550 -5.79 0.26 0.34
N VAL A 551 -7.01 0.62 0.75
CA VAL A 551 -8.05 1.13 -0.16
C VAL A 551 -7.57 2.41 -0.87
N ASP A 552 -6.91 3.32 -0.16
CA ASP A 552 -6.45 4.60 -0.76
C ASP A 552 -5.30 4.39 -1.75
N ALA A 553 -4.39 3.44 -1.50
CA ALA A 553 -3.36 3.07 -2.47
C ALA A 553 -3.98 2.41 -3.71
N THR A 554 -5.04 1.61 -3.51
CA THR A 554 -5.81 0.99 -4.61
C THR A 554 -6.55 2.06 -5.42
N GLU A 555 -7.06 3.10 -4.77
CA GLU A 555 -7.73 4.23 -5.41
C GLU A 555 -6.75 5.09 -6.23
N LEU A 556 -5.53 5.31 -5.73
CA LEU A 556 -4.45 5.95 -6.50
C LEU A 556 -4.09 5.13 -7.74
N ALA A 557 -3.96 3.81 -7.60
CA ALA A 557 -3.72 2.91 -8.72
C ALA A 557 -4.89 2.90 -9.71
N LEU A 558 -6.13 3.09 -9.24
CA LEU A 558 -7.31 3.23 -10.08
C LEU A 558 -7.29 4.54 -10.87
N ALA A 559 -7.01 5.66 -10.23
CA ALA A 559 -6.87 6.95 -10.91
C ALA A 559 -5.83 6.86 -12.04
N GLU A 560 -4.75 6.10 -11.82
CA GLU A 560 -3.76 5.86 -12.86
C GLU A 560 -4.23 4.94 -13.98
N ALA A 561 -4.91 3.86 -13.64
CA ALA A 561 -5.49 2.97 -14.63
C ALA A 561 -6.45 3.70 -15.57
N ILE A 562 -7.26 4.63 -15.02
CA ILE A 562 -8.16 5.50 -15.78
C ILE A 562 -7.36 6.42 -16.72
N ARG A 563 -6.28 7.06 -16.25
CA ARG A 563 -5.41 7.89 -17.12
C ARG A 563 -4.85 7.10 -18.29
N CYS A 564 -4.35 5.89 -18.04
CA CYS A 564 -3.85 5.02 -19.09
C CYS A 564 -4.96 4.68 -20.10
N ALA A 565 -6.14 4.30 -19.64
CA ALA A 565 -7.29 3.99 -20.50
C ALA A 565 -7.76 5.20 -21.36
N GLU A 566 -7.57 6.42 -20.86
CA GLU A 566 -7.83 7.67 -21.59
C GLU A 566 -6.70 8.12 -22.53
N GLY A 567 -5.68 7.29 -22.71
CA GLY A 567 -4.63 7.49 -23.70
C GLY A 567 -3.37 8.18 -23.17
N ALA A 568 -3.17 8.30 -21.85
CA ALA A 568 -1.92 8.83 -21.31
C ALA A 568 -0.70 8.01 -21.79
N PRO A 569 0.42 8.65 -22.18
CA PRO A 569 1.61 7.94 -22.60
C PRO A 569 2.17 7.12 -21.44
N ARG A 570 2.80 5.98 -21.75
CA ARG A 570 3.55 5.23 -20.75
C ARG A 570 4.68 6.09 -20.20
N ILE A 571 4.96 5.96 -18.91
CA ILE A 571 6.05 6.64 -18.25
C ILE A 571 7.07 5.59 -17.83
N ALA A 572 8.33 5.80 -18.17
CA ALA A 572 9.45 5.01 -17.65
C ALA A 572 10.42 5.91 -16.90
N ALA A 573 10.88 5.45 -15.75
CA ALA A 573 11.97 6.03 -15.00
C ALA A 573 13.21 5.13 -15.15
N THR A 574 14.27 5.63 -15.78
CA THR A 574 15.55 4.92 -15.82
C THR A 574 16.47 5.45 -14.74
N ILE A 575 16.89 4.58 -13.83
CA ILE A 575 17.92 4.89 -12.84
C ILE A 575 19.28 4.74 -13.51
N VAL A 576 19.99 5.86 -13.68
CA VAL A 576 21.32 5.92 -14.28
C VAL A 576 22.36 6.04 -13.17
N HIS A 577 23.29 5.09 -13.07
CA HIS A 577 24.26 5.03 -11.97
C HIS A 577 25.62 4.46 -12.43
N ALA A 578 26.63 4.65 -11.58
CA ALA A 578 27.99 4.10 -11.76
C ALA A 578 28.32 2.97 -10.76
N GLN A 579 27.42 2.64 -9.83
CA GLN A 579 27.68 1.67 -8.77
C GLN A 579 27.95 0.24 -9.30
N ALA A 580 28.81 -0.49 -8.60
CA ALA A 580 29.14 -1.87 -8.94
C ALA A 580 27.94 -2.82 -8.76
N THR A 581 27.20 -2.64 -7.66
CA THR A 581 25.92 -3.30 -7.34
C THR A 581 24.74 -2.47 -7.83
N SER A 582 23.64 -3.14 -8.20
CA SER A 582 22.41 -2.46 -8.59
C SER A 582 21.84 -1.66 -7.41
N PRO A 583 21.52 -0.37 -7.58
CA PRO A 583 20.87 0.41 -6.53
C PRO A 583 19.38 0.06 -6.38
N THR A 584 18.82 -0.75 -7.29
CA THR A 584 17.41 -1.16 -7.28
C THR A 584 17.15 -2.45 -6.50
N GLU A 585 18.22 -3.22 -6.23
CA GLU A 585 18.14 -4.45 -5.44
C GLU A 585 18.05 -4.13 -3.94
N SER A 586 17.26 -4.92 -3.21
CA SER A 586 17.09 -4.71 -1.77
C SER A 586 18.29 -5.23 -0.99
N VAL A 587 18.82 -4.40 -0.09
CA VAL A 587 19.93 -4.73 0.81
C VAL A 587 19.42 -4.77 2.25
N SER A 588 19.84 -5.79 3.01
CA SER A 588 19.39 -6.00 4.40
C SER A 588 19.73 -4.85 5.36
N ALA A 589 20.75 -4.06 5.04
CA ALA A 589 21.20 -2.89 5.79
C ALA A 589 20.37 -1.61 5.51
N GLY A 590 19.47 -1.62 4.52
CA GLY A 590 18.81 -0.41 4.01
C GLY A 590 19.74 0.46 3.16
N GLY A 591 19.24 1.62 2.71
CA GLY A 591 20.03 2.56 1.88
C GLY A 591 20.02 2.27 0.38
N ASP A 592 19.07 1.46 -0.09
CA ASP A 592 18.82 1.17 -1.51
C ASP A 592 17.59 1.93 -2.05
N LEU A 593 17.37 1.88 -3.36
CA LEU A 593 16.20 2.46 -4.03
C LEU A 593 15.04 1.45 -4.20
N SER A 594 15.12 0.24 -3.64
CA SER A 594 14.13 -0.82 -3.90
C SER A 594 12.71 -0.41 -3.52
N LEU A 595 12.55 0.34 -2.43
CA LEU A 595 11.25 0.80 -1.94
C LEU A 595 10.68 1.97 -2.75
N ILE A 596 11.53 2.86 -3.27
CA ILE A 596 11.07 3.89 -4.20
C ILE A 596 10.74 3.27 -5.57
N VAL A 597 11.55 2.32 -6.05
CA VAL A 597 11.28 1.53 -7.26
C VAL A 597 9.94 0.81 -7.13
N GLN A 598 9.67 0.16 -5.99
CA GLN A 598 8.38 -0.49 -5.73
C GLN A 598 7.23 0.52 -5.77
N SER A 599 7.43 1.71 -5.22
CA SER A 599 6.41 2.77 -5.21
C SER A 599 6.14 3.35 -6.60
N LEU A 600 7.19 3.53 -7.41
CA LEU A 600 7.07 3.96 -8.81
C LEU A 600 6.33 2.91 -9.64
N ARG A 601 6.69 1.62 -9.47
CA ARG A 601 5.98 0.51 -10.12
C ARG A 601 4.51 0.45 -9.67
N ALA A 602 4.23 0.71 -8.38
CA ALA A 602 2.86 0.80 -7.87
C ALA A 602 2.08 1.97 -8.51
N ALA A 603 2.76 3.07 -8.84
CA ALA A 603 2.22 4.20 -9.58
C ALA A 603 2.23 3.99 -11.12
N ARG A 604 2.42 2.75 -11.58
CA ARG A 604 2.53 2.33 -12.99
C ARG A 604 3.60 3.05 -13.81
N ILE A 605 4.68 3.43 -13.15
CA ILE A 605 5.90 3.90 -13.83
C ILE A 605 6.79 2.67 -14.03
N GLU A 606 7.13 2.38 -15.29
CA GLU A 606 8.12 1.36 -15.62
C GLU A 606 9.48 1.81 -15.05
N VAL A 607 10.23 0.91 -14.40
CA VAL A 607 11.52 1.27 -13.80
C VAL A 607 12.61 0.36 -14.33
N ASP A 608 13.55 0.98 -15.05
CA ASP A 608 14.72 0.35 -15.65
C ASP A 608 16.01 0.86 -15.01
N GLU A 609 17.09 0.11 -15.19
CA GLU A 609 18.44 0.49 -14.77
C GLU A 609 19.36 0.65 -15.99
N TRP A 610 20.23 1.66 -15.93
CA TRP A 610 21.31 1.82 -16.91
C TRP A 610 22.62 2.16 -16.22
N ASN A 611 23.63 1.32 -16.43
CA ASN A 611 25.01 1.60 -16.05
C ASN A 611 25.83 1.89 -17.32
N PRO A 612 26.17 3.16 -17.61
CA PRO A 612 26.87 3.54 -18.84
C PRO A 612 28.24 2.89 -19.03
N SER A 613 28.87 2.40 -17.96
CA SER A 613 30.16 1.70 -18.03
C SER A 613 30.04 0.22 -18.38
N LYS A 614 28.84 -0.38 -18.24
CA LYS A 614 28.62 -1.83 -18.39
C LYS A 614 27.64 -2.19 -19.51
N THR A 615 26.59 -1.38 -19.72
CA THR A 615 25.47 -1.71 -20.60
C THR A 615 25.16 -0.59 -21.58
N THR A 616 24.55 -0.95 -22.71
CA THR A 616 24.08 0.01 -23.71
C THR A 616 22.83 0.73 -23.23
N ARG A 617 22.62 1.95 -23.73
CA ARG A 617 21.46 2.78 -23.38
C ARG A 617 20.14 2.05 -23.71
N PRO A 618 19.16 2.06 -22.80
CA PRO A 618 17.82 1.54 -23.08
C PRO A 618 17.12 2.27 -24.23
N LEU A 619 16.30 1.56 -25.00
CA LEU A 619 15.49 2.14 -26.07
C LEU A 619 14.43 3.12 -25.50
N THR A 620 14.19 4.23 -26.20
CA THR A 620 13.29 5.32 -25.80
C THR A 620 11.96 5.35 -26.55
N GLN A 621 11.72 4.44 -27.49
CA GLN A 621 10.55 4.50 -28.37
C GLN A 621 9.25 4.11 -27.66
N GLY A 622 8.19 4.90 -27.84
CA GLY A 622 6.84 4.61 -27.35
C GLY A 622 6.58 4.92 -25.86
N VAL A 623 7.59 5.42 -25.14
CA VAL A 623 7.49 5.70 -23.69
C VAL A 623 8.07 7.09 -23.38
N LYS A 624 7.39 7.87 -22.54
CA LYS A 624 7.93 9.11 -21.97
C LYS A 624 8.93 8.75 -20.87
N ARG A 625 10.21 8.72 -21.23
CA ARG A 625 11.29 8.34 -20.32
C ARG A 625 11.78 9.54 -19.52
N VAL A 626 12.02 9.31 -18.23
CA VAL A 626 12.65 10.23 -17.29
C VAL A 626 13.95 9.59 -16.81
N TRP A 627 15.05 10.31 -16.92
CA TRP A 627 16.37 9.81 -16.54
C TRP A 627 16.70 10.29 -15.13
N ILE A 628 16.70 9.37 -14.16
CA ILE A 628 17.04 9.64 -12.77
C ILE A 628 18.52 9.33 -12.59
N VAL A 629 19.35 10.36 -12.60
CA VAL A 629 20.80 10.23 -12.49
C VAL A 629 21.19 10.26 -11.02
N VAL A 630 21.86 9.19 -10.61
CA VAL A 630 22.32 8.95 -9.25
C VAL A 630 23.86 9.00 -9.23
N PRO A 631 24.45 10.12 -8.79
CA PRO A 631 25.90 10.22 -8.64
C PRO A 631 26.43 9.24 -7.58
N PRO A 632 27.75 8.96 -7.59
CA PRO A 632 28.38 8.16 -6.54
C PRO A 632 28.11 8.76 -5.15
N LEU A 633 27.72 7.89 -4.21
CA LEU A 633 27.42 8.28 -2.83
C LEU A 633 28.67 8.57 -2.00
N ASP A 634 29.78 7.90 -2.30
CA ASP A 634 31.07 8.07 -1.63
C ASP A 634 32.07 8.73 -2.60
N ARG A 635 32.24 10.05 -2.44
CA ARG A 635 33.22 10.85 -3.21
C ARG A 635 34.33 11.32 -2.29
N SER A 636 35.09 10.35 -1.80
CA SER A 636 36.27 10.57 -0.95
C SER A 636 37.53 10.92 -1.75
N ALA A 637 37.56 10.61 -3.05
CA ALA A 637 38.64 10.95 -3.97
C ALA A 637 38.40 12.29 -4.68
N GLN A 638 39.48 13.04 -4.92
CA GLN A 638 39.44 14.32 -5.64
C GLN A 638 39.20 14.14 -7.15
N GLU A 639 39.71 13.06 -7.73
CA GLU A 639 39.51 12.73 -9.14
C GLU A 639 38.41 11.67 -9.30
N PRO A 640 37.46 11.87 -10.25
CA PRO A 640 36.40 10.92 -10.51
C PRO A 640 36.96 9.62 -11.12
N ASP A 641 36.43 8.48 -10.68
CA ASP A 641 36.83 7.18 -11.21
C ASP A 641 36.33 6.99 -12.67
N PRO A 642 36.83 5.98 -13.42
CA PRO A 642 36.40 5.77 -14.81
C PRO A 642 34.89 5.54 -14.98
N ALA A 643 34.21 4.98 -13.97
CA ALA A 643 32.77 4.74 -14.02
C ALA A 643 31.98 6.05 -13.79
N GLU A 644 32.43 6.91 -12.90
CA GLU A 644 31.92 8.27 -12.70
C GLU A 644 32.13 9.11 -13.95
N ILE A 645 33.29 9.04 -14.59
CA ILE A 645 33.57 9.74 -15.86
C ILE A 645 32.59 9.29 -16.95
N ALA A 646 32.36 7.98 -17.10
CA ALA A 646 31.41 7.43 -18.07
C ALA A 646 29.97 7.89 -17.78
N LEU A 647 29.56 7.90 -16.51
CA LEU A 647 28.24 8.39 -16.07
C LEU A 647 28.07 9.88 -16.36
N LEU A 648 29.10 10.69 -16.13
CA LEU A 648 29.09 12.14 -16.36
C LEU A 648 29.04 12.46 -17.86
N ALA A 649 29.78 11.71 -18.69
CA ALA A 649 29.72 11.81 -20.14
C ALA A 649 28.33 11.45 -20.68
N ALA A 650 27.75 10.32 -20.23
CA ALA A 650 26.41 9.91 -20.61
C ALA A 650 25.35 10.94 -20.19
N THR A 651 25.48 11.50 -18.98
CA THR A 651 24.54 12.53 -18.49
C THR A 651 24.63 13.81 -19.32
N ARG A 652 25.83 14.28 -19.67
CA ARG A 652 26.01 15.44 -20.56
C ARG A 652 25.42 15.20 -21.95
N GLN A 653 25.54 13.97 -22.46
CA GLN A 653 24.91 13.59 -23.72
C GLN A 653 23.38 13.69 -23.62
N LEU A 654 22.77 13.12 -22.57
CA LEU A 654 21.32 13.24 -22.33
C LEU A 654 20.87 14.72 -22.27
N VAL A 655 21.63 15.58 -21.59
CA VAL A 655 21.35 17.02 -21.52
C VAL A 655 21.40 17.66 -22.91
N SER A 656 22.40 17.32 -23.73
CA SER A 656 22.55 17.88 -25.08
C SER A 656 21.45 17.43 -26.04
N GLU A 657 20.91 16.23 -25.84
CA GLU A 657 19.79 15.68 -26.62
C GLU A 657 18.43 16.23 -26.19
N GLY A 658 18.39 16.98 -25.09
CA GLY A 658 17.15 17.60 -24.58
C GLY A 658 16.22 16.63 -23.87
N GLU A 659 16.76 15.57 -23.28
CA GLU A 659 16.01 14.58 -22.51
C GLU A 659 15.53 15.16 -21.17
N ASN A 660 14.47 14.56 -20.59
CA ASN A 660 13.95 14.97 -19.28
C ASN A 660 14.76 14.28 -18.16
N ILE A 661 15.48 15.08 -17.36
CA ILE A 661 16.50 14.55 -16.43
C ILE A 661 16.22 15.01 -15.01
N PHE A 662 16.33 14.08 -14.07
CA PHE A 662 16.35 14.32 -12.64
C PHE A 662 17.71 13.98 -12.06
N VAL A 663 18.42 14.96 -11.49
CA VAL A 663 19.74 14.77 -10.86
C VAL A 663 19.64 14.95 -9.34
N THR A 664 20.28 14.07 -8.59
CA THR A 664 20.46 14.25 -7.14
C THR A 664 21.89 14.69 -6.84
N ALA A 665 22.08 15.85 -6.23
CA ALA A 665 23.40 16.28 -5.77
C ALA A 665 23.79 15.52 -4.48
N THR A 666 25.06 15.18 -4.32
CA THR A 666 25.60 14.57 -3.10
C THR A 666 26.55 15.55 -2.40
N PRO A 667 26.69 15.48 -1.06
CA PRO A 667 27.62 16.36 -0.35
C PRO A 667 29.06 16.10 -0.82
N ASN A 668 29.79 17.17 -1.11
CA ASN A 668 31.16 17.09 -1.61
C ASN A 668 32.08 18.00 -0.77
N PRO A 669 32.94 17.42 0.09
CA PRO A 669 33.88 18.19 0.91
C PRO A 669 34.87 19.03 0.10
N PHE A 670 35.22 18.61 -1.12
CA PHE A 670 36.15 19.36 -1.98
C PHE A 670 35.52 20.67 -2.48
N ALA A 671 34.19 20.71 -2.64
CA ALA A 671 33.48 21.93 -3.01
C ALA A 671 33.55 23.01 -1.92
N ALA A 672 33.64 22.62 -0.63
CA ALA A 672 33.88 23.56 0.47
C ALA A 672 35.27 24.22 0.39
N MET A 673 36.22 23.59 -0.30
CA MET A 673 37.58 24.13 -0.53
C MET A 673 37.69 24.93 -1.84
N GLY A 674 36.57 25.20 -2.52
CA GLY A 674 36.52 25.99 -3.77
C GLY A 674 36.75 25.19 -5.05
N ILE A 675 36.79 23.86 -4.99
CA ILE A 675 36.89 23.00 -6.17
C ILE A 675 35.48 22.82 -6.78
N SER A 676 35.33 23.07 -8.08
CA SER A 676 34.03 22.91 -8.76
C SER A 676 33.55 21.46 -8.73
N ASP A 677 32.26 21.27 -8.48
CA ASP A 677 31.64 19.95 -8.49
C ASP A 677 30.86 19.75 -9.80
N PRO A 678 31.31 18.85 -10.70
CA PRO A 678 30.70 18.70 -12.01
C PRO A 678 29.23 18.24 -11.97
N TRP A 679 28.79 17.59 -10.89
CA TRP A 679 27.39 17.20 -10.71
C TRP A 679 26.52 18.37 -10.27
N ALA A 680 27.05 19.20 -9.38
CA ALA A 680 26.35 20.34 -8.83
C ALA A 680 26.19 21.49 -9.84
N ASP A 681 27.13 21.56 -10.78
CA ASP A 681 27.21 22.59 -11.82
C ASP A 681 26.47 22.20 -13.13
N LEU A 682 25.94 20.97 -13.22
CA LEU A 682 25.40 20.42 -14.47
C LEU A 682 24.29 21.29 -15.09
N PHE A 683 23.41 21.86 -14.28
CA PHE A 683 22.29 22.70 -14.72
C PHE A 683 22.51 24.20 -14.56
N GLN A 684 23.77 24.64 -14.39
CA GLN A 684 24.08 26.07 -14.27
C GLN A 684 23.63 26.88 -15.50
N PHE A 685 23.58 26.25 -16.68
CA PHE A 685 23.04 26.85 -17.91
C PHE A 685 21.52 27.15 -17.82
N ALA A 686 20.77 26.35 -17.07
CA ALA A 686 19.34 26.53 -16.81
C ALA A 686 19.07 27.45 -15.60
N GLY A 687 20.12 27.97 -14.97
CA GLY A 687 20.00 28.89 -13.84
C GLY A 687 19.88 28.21 -12.47
N VAL A 688 20.16 26.91 -12.36
CA VAL A 688 20.04 26.17 -11.10
C VAL A 688 21.34 25.46 -10.75
N ARG A 689 21.82 25.60 -9.52
CA ARG A 689 23.09 25.02 -9.05
C ARG A 689 22.96 24.50 -7.62
N ALA A 690 23.40 23.27 -7.35
CA ALA A 690 23.48 22.78 -5.97
C ALA A 690 24.75 23.30 -5.29
N LYS A 691 24.67 23.74 -4.03
CA LYS A 691 25.85 24.13 -3.25
C LYS A 691 26.43 22.92 -2.53
N SER A 692 27.02 21.95 -3.24
CA SER A 692 27.44 20.64 -2.67
C SER A 692 28.47 20.71 -1.53
N GLY A 693 29.17 21.84 -1.38
CA GLY A 693 30.03 22.13 -0.22
C GLY A 693 29.28 22.64 1.02
N GLN A 694 27.97 22.83 0.95
CA GLN A 694 27.13 23.32 2.04
C GLN A 694 26.07 22.27 2.41
N VAL A 695 25.75 22.18 3.70
CA VAL A 695 24.68 21.32 4.21
C VAL A 695 23.84 22.04 5.26
N VAL A 696 22.56 21.70 5.33
CA VAL A 696 21.69 22.22 6.39
C VAL A 696 21.76 21.29 7.60
N LEU A 697 22.05 21.85 8.77
CA LEU A 697 22.09 21.13 10.04
C LEU A 697 20.99 21.62 10.98
N ASP A 698 20.53 20.75 11.87
CA ASP A 698 19.54 21.06 12.90
C ASP A 698 20.05 20.61 14.28
N LEU A 699 19.79 21.39 15.32
CA LEU A 699 20.13 21.04 16.69
C LEU A 699 18.86 20.58 17.44
N GLY A 700 18.68 19.26 17.51
CA GLY A 700 17.50 18.64 18.14
C GLY A 700 17.74 18.26 19.60
N ALA A 701 16.68 18.19 20.39
CA ALA A 701 16.76 17.61 21.74
C ALA A 701 16.77 16.06 21.66
N ARG A 702 17.73 15.42 22.32
CA ARG A 702 17.76 13.95 22.54
C ARG A 702 17.18 13.58 23.90
N SER A 703 17.37 14.43 24.90
CA SER A 703 16.72 14.38 26.23
C SER A 703 16.56 15.79 26.79
N GLU A 704 15.94 15.93 27.97
CA GLU A 704 15.67 17.22 28.64
C GLU A 704 16.91 18.12 28.77
N ASN A 705 18.11 17.51 28.87
CA ASN A 705 19.38 18.22 29.06
C ASN A 705 20.44 17.94 27.96
N VAL A 706 20.14 17.12 26.94
CA VAL A 706 21.12 16.75 25.91
C VAL A 706 20.60 17.14 24.54
N LYS A 707 21.31 18.06 23.89
CA LYS A 707 21.10 18.40 22.48
C LYS A 707 22.00 17.54 21.60
N GLU A 708 21.49 17.16 20.44
CA GLU A 708 22.17 16.35 19.45
C GLU A 708 22.14 17.07 18.10
N LEU A 709 23.32 17.13 17.47
CA LEU A 709 23.46 17.61 16.11
C LEU A 709 22.83 16.59 15.16
N ARG A 710 21.79 17.01 14.44
CA ARG A 710 21.12 16.18 13.42
C ARG A 710 21.56 16.65 12.04
N SER A 711 22.07 15.70 11.26
CA SER A 711 22.37 15.86 9.84
C SER A 711 21.18 15.51 8.95
N PHE A 712 19.98 15.39 9.52
CA PHE A 712 18.74 15.12 8.81
C PHE A 712 17.63 16.01 9.35
N ILE A 713 16.71 16.38 8.48
CA ILE A 713 15.61 17.28 8.83
C ILE A 713 14.29 16.57 8.54
N GLU A 714 13.46 16.46 9.58
CA GLU A 714 12.06 16.06 9.48
C GLU A 714 11.19 17.30 9.47
N PHE A 715 10.26 17.37 8.52
CA PHE A 715 9.29 18.46 8.41
C PHE A 715 8.11 18.04 7.55
N SER A 716 6.98 18.76 7.70
CA SER A 716 5.85 18.66 6.77
C SER A 716 6.11 19.42 5.48
N GLY A 717 5.81 18.79 4.34
CA GLY A 717 5.93 19.41 3.02
C GLY A 717 5.20 20.76 2.95
N SER A 718 5.86 21.75 2.35
CA SER A 718 5.40 23.14 2.29
C SER A 718 4.39 23.36 1.16
N ALA A 719 3.20 23.87 1.47
CA ALA A 719 2.21 24.27 0.46
C ALA A 719 2.54 25.63 -0.24
N VAL A 720 3.68 26.25 0.08
CA VAL A 720 3.92 27.70 -0.13
C VAL A 720 4.61 28.02 -1.48
N GLY A 721 5.02 27.03 -2.27
CA GLY A 721 5.51 27.25 -3.64
C GLY A 721 4.36 27.60 -4.61
N GLN A 722 4.60 28.48 -5.60
CA GLN A 722 3.69 28.61 -6.74
C GLN A 722 3.68 27.26 -7.49
N GLY A 723 2.66 26.45 -7.20
CA GLY A 723 2.60 25.02 -7.52
C GLY A 723 2.49 24.24 -6.20
N ALA A 724 1.27 24.18 -5.65
CA ALA A 724 0.98 23.52 -4.37
C ALA A 724 1.68 22.15 -4.30
N SER A 725 2.55 21.95 -3.31
CA SER A 725 3.43 20.78 -3.27
C SER A 725 2.66 19.45 -3.25
N MET A 726 3.24 18.45 -3.91
CA MET A 726 2.69 17.11 -4.10
C MET A 726 2.63 16.29 -2.80
N ALA A 727 3.25 16.80 -1.73
CA ALA A 727 3.31 16.19 -0.40
C ALA A 727 2.83 17.17 0.70
N ALA A 728 2.01 18.16 0.35
CA ALA A 728 1.54 19.17 1.31
C ALA A 728 0.89 18.50 2.54
N ASN A 729 1.47 18.77 3.72
CA ASN A 729 1.11 18.19 5.03
C ASN A 729 1.52 16.72 5.30
N GLU A 730 2.32 16.09 4.42
CA GLU A 730 2.92 14.78 4.70
C GLU A 730 4.31 14.92 5.31
N ASN A 731 4.68 13.97 6.17
CA ASN A 731 6.01 13.96 6.81
C ASN A 731 7.09 13.61 5.79
N ILE A 732 8.06 14.50 5.62
CA ILE A 732 9.24 14.38 4.78
C ILE A 732 10.47 14.23 5.67
N LEU A 733 11.36 13.31 5.30
CA LEU A 733 12.70 13.20 5.90
C LEU A 733 13.73 13.54 4.85
N TRP A 734 14.57 14.54 5.13
CA TRP A 734 15.62 14.99 4.25
C TRP A 734 16.99 14.88 4.92
N PRO A 735 17.77 13.81 4.67
CA PRO A 735 19.12 13.68 5.18
C PRO A 735 20.10 14.50 4.35
N MET A 736 21.05 15.14 5.04
CA MET A 736 22.09 16.02 4.50
C MET A 736 21.54 16.97 3.42
N PRO A 737 20.56 17.84 3.73
CA PRO A 737 19.98 18.73 2.74
C PRO A 737 21.02 19.69 2.19
N ILE A 738 21.10 19.77 0.86
CA ILE A 738 22.05 20.66 0.16
C ILE A 738 21.26 21.85 -0.41
N PRO A 739 21.62 23.09 -0.07
CA PRO A 739 20.97 24.28 -0.63
C PRO A 739 21.09 24.35 -2.16
N ILE A 740 20.01 24.71 -2.84
CA ILE A 740 19.99 24.98 -4.27
C ILE A 740 19.93 26.48 -4.53
N GLU A 741 20.88 26.97 -5.31
CA GLU A 741 20.94 28.33 -5.84
C GLU A 741 20.13 28.45 -7.12
N ILE A 742 19.34 29.52 -7.21
CA ILE A 742 18.49 29.82 -8.36
C ILE A 742 18.85 31.20 -8.89
N THR A 743 19.16 31.27 -10.17
CA THR A 743 19.49 32.49 -10.91
C THR A 743 18.59 32.55 -12.13
N ASN A 744 17.89 33.67 -12.31
CA ASN A 744 17.03 33.85 -13.48
C ASN A 744 17.85 33.81 -14.78
N ARG A 745 17.39 33.04 -15.76
CA ARG A 745 17.99 32.93 -17.09
C ARG A 745 16.91 33.15 -18.14
N GLU A 746 17.27 33.79 -19.25
CA GLU A 746 16.37 33.93 -20.39
C GLU A 746 16.02 32.54 -20.94
N SER A 747 14.75 32.32 -21.28
CA SER A 747 14.19 31.05 -21.76
C SER A 747 14.00 29.90 -20.75
N TRP A 748 14.36 30.09 -19.47
CA TRP A 748 14.19 29.08 -18.42
C TRP A 748 13.37 29.61 -17.25
N THR A 749 12.38 28.83 -16.82
CA THR A 749 11.58 29.11 -15.63
C THR A 749 11.93 28.11 -14.54
N ALA A 750 12.48 28.60 -13.42
CA ALA A 750 12.80 27.79 -12.25
C ALA A 750 11.68 27.89 -11.20
N THR A 751 11.22 26.74 -10.73
CA THR A 751 10.17 26.62 -9.70
C THR A 751 10.69 25.80 -8.54
N VAL A 752 10.61 26.36 -7.33
CA VAL A 752 10.93 25.63 -6.10
C VAL A 752 9.79 24.68 -5.77
N VAL A 753 10.09 23.38 -5.74
CA VAL A 753 9.10 22.34 -5.36
C VAL A 753 9.11 22.14 -3.85
N GLU A 754 10.29 22.09 -3.23
CA GLU A 754 10.40 21.87 -1.79
C GLU A 754 11.56 22.66 -1.17
N SER A 755 11.33 23.15 0.05
CA SER A 755 12.28 23.97 0.80
C SER A 755 12.33 23.57 2.27
N ILE A 756 13.52 23.54 2.86
CA ILE A 756 13.68 23.36 4.30
C ILE A 756 13.15 24.60 5.02
N PRO A 757 12.17 24.47 5.95
CA PRO A 757 11.62 25.62 6.64
C PRO A 757 12.61 26.20 7.68
N PRO A 758 12.62 27.53 7.87
CA PRO A 758 13.50 28.19 8.82
C PRO A 758 13.14 27.79 10.26
N ALA A 759 14.16 27.60 11.10
CA ALA A 759 14.00 27.41 12.53
C ALA A 759 15.20 28.00 13.30
N PRO A 760 15.02 28.44 14.56
CA PRO A 760 16.11 29.06 15.33
C PRO A 760 17.33 28.16 15.56
N GLN A 761 17.14 26.84 15.45
CA GLN A 761 18.17 25.83 15.65
C GLN A 761 18.77 25.30 14.33
N ARG A 762 18.33 25.83 13.18
CA ARG A 762 18.78 25.40 11.85
C ARG A 762 19.70 26.41 11.21
N TRP A 763 20.80 25.93 10.64
CA TRP A 763 21.76 26.79 9.94
C TRP A 763 22.35 26.08 8.72
N ILE A 764 22.93 26.87 7.82
CA ILE A 764 23.72 26.35 6.69
C ILE A 764 25.17 26.24 7.17
N GLU A 765 25.71 25.03 7.16
CA GLU A 765 27.12 24.76 7.42
C GLU A 765 27.92 24.73 6.11
N SER A 766 29.11 25.32 6.12
CA SER A 766 29.96 25.47 4.93
C SER A 766 30.97 24.33 4.77
N ASP A 767 30.94 23.32 5.64
CA ASP A 767 31.74 22.10 5.53
C ASP A 767 30.86 20.88 5.87
N PRO A 768 30.59 19.97 4.91
CA PRO A 768 29.75 18.81 5.14
C PRO A 768 30.36 17.78 6.11
N ARG A 769 31.65 17.91 6.48
CA ARG A 769 32.34 17.00 7.41
C ARG A 769 32.07 17.28 8.88
N VAL A 770 31.38 18.38 9.22
CA VAL A 770 31.10 18.76 10.61
C VAL A 770 29.98 17.87 11.17
N VAL A 771 30.34 16.66 11.64
CA VAL A 771 29.37 15.69 12.22
C VAL A 771 29.65 15.37 13.71
N SER A 772 30.64 16.01 14.35
CA SER A 772 31.13 15.52 15.65
C SER A 772 31.58 16.56 16.68
N ARG A 773 31.29 17.86 16.49
CA ARG A 773 31.61 18.88 17.52
C ARG A 773 30.44 19.04 18.49
N SER A 774 30.73 19.15 19.78
CA SER A 774 29.76 19.51 20.83
C SER A 774 29.28 20.95 20.62
N ILE A 775 28.29 21.09 19.73
CA ILE A 775 27.63 22.36 19.42
C ILE A 775 26.43 22.51 20.35
N GLU A 776 26.48 23.49 21.26
CA GLU A 776 25.43 23.73 22.26
C GLU A 776 24.32 24.68 21.75
N ALA A 777 24.61 25.47 20.72
CA ALA A 777 23.70 26.41 20.07
C ALA A 777 24.06 26.62 18.59
N ALA A 778 23.06 26.97 17.77
CA ALA A 778 23.27 27.31 16.37
C ALA A 778 24.23 28.53 16.24
N PRO A 779 25.20 28.52 15.31
CA PRO A 779 26.16 29.61 15.16
C PRO A 779 25.49 30.94 14.79
N SER A 780 25.85 32.02 15.50
CA SER A 780 25.34 33.37 15.22
C SER A 780 25.68 33.80 13.79
N GLY A 781 24.66 34.18 13.01
CA GLY A 781 24.81 34.66 11.63
C GLY A 781 24.76 33.58 10.54
N LYS A 782 24.74 32.28 10.89
CA LYS A 782 24.53 31.18 9.93
C LYS A 782 23.08 30.69 9.85
N VAL A 783 22.26 31.08 10.82
CA VAL A 783 20.82 30.75 10.88
C VAL A 783 20.09 31.46 9.74
N PHE A 784 19.34 30.70 8.95
CA PHE A 784 18.58 31.24 7.84
C PHE A 784 17.15 31.59 8.27
N THR A 785 16.61 32.68 7.72
CA THR A 785 15.29 33.22 8.07
C THR A 785 14.22 32.94 7.02
N GLN A 786 14.61 32.51 5.82
CA GLN A 786 13.73 32.12 4.71
C GLN A 786 13.93 30.65 4.36
N GLY A 787 12.92 30.00 3.79
CA GLY A 787 13.01 28.60 3.39
C GLY A 787 14.17 28.35 2.41
N VAL A 788 14.98 27.33 2.66
CA VAL A 788 16.14 26.98 1.82
C VAL A 788 15.70 25.98 0.75
N PRO A 789 15.76 26.31 -0.55
CA PRO A 789 15.38 25.39 -1.62
C PRO A 789 16.26 24.14 -1.61
N VAL A 790 15.63 22.96 -1.66
CA VAL A 790 16.33 21.65 -1.72
C VAL A 790 15.82 20.76 -2.84
N LEU A 791 14.70 21.13 -3.48
CA LEU A 791 14.23 20.53 -4.73
C LEU A 791 13.70 21.63 -5.64
N VAL A 792 14.30 21.71 -6.84
CA VAL A 792 13.94 22.72 -7.84
C VAL A 792 13.71 22.02 -9.17
N VAL A 793 12.64 22.41 -9.83
CA VAL A 793 12.36 22.03 -11.21
C VAL A 793 12.55 23.22 -12.13
N VAL A 794 12.99 22.96 -13.35
CA VAL A 794 13.29 23.98 -14.35
C VAL A 794 12.67 23.56 -15.68
N GLN A 795 11.94 24.47 -16.31
CA GLN A 795 11.32 24.26 -17.60
C GLN A 795 11.82 25.28 -18.62
N ARG A 796 12.21 24.82 -19.81
CA ARG A 796 12.53 25.67 -20.95
C ARG A 796 11.28 25.95 -21.78
N ASP A 797 11.25 27.08 -22.48
CA ASP A 797 10.10 27.52 -23.30
C ASP A 797 9.67 26.49 -24.37
N ASP A 798 10.59 25.66 -24.84
CA ASP A 798 10.32 24.59 -25.81
C ASP A 798 9.77 23.28 -25.20
N GLY A 799 9.60 23.25 -23.87
CA GLY A 799 8.97 22.16 -23.15
C GLY A 799 9.92 21.17 -22.48
N ILE A 800 11.25 21.34 -22.57
CA ILE A 800 12.22 20.50 -21.85
C ILE A 800 12.11 20.74 -20.34
N ARG A 801 12.11 19.64 -19.58
CA ARG A 801 11.95 19.67 -18.12
C ARG A 801 13.15 19.03 -17.43
N LEU A 802 13.74 19.75 -16.48
CA LEU A 802 14.87 19.31 -15.67
C LEU A 802 14.50 19.42 -14.19
N ALA A 803 15.06 18.55 -13.36
CA ALA A 803 14.91 18.61 -11.90
C ALA A 803 16.25 18.37 -11.22
N ILE A 804 16.51 19.09 -10.13
CA ILE A 804 17.66 18.88 -9.28
C ILE A 804 17.25 18.88 -7.81
N SER A 805 17.73 17.87 -7.08
CA SER A 805 17.53 17.75 -5.63
C SER A 805 18.86 17.79 -4.88
N GLY A 806 18.87 18.42 -3.72
CA GLY A 806 20.02 18.50 -2.84
C GLY A 806 20.05 17.35 -1.85
N GLY A 807 20.80 16.29 -2.15
CA GLY A 807 20.90 15.06 -1.36
C GLY A 807 20.12 13.90 -2.02
N LEU A 808 20.75 12.74 -2.21
CA LEU A 808 20.07 11.53 -2.71
C LEU A 808 19.27 10.81 -1.60
N SER A 809 19.73 10.95 -0.35
CA SER A 809 19.30 10.09 0.75
C SER A 809 17.81 10.14 1.05
N TRP A 810 17.10 11.22 0.69
CA TRP A 810 15.66 11.29 0.88
C TRP A 810 14.90 10.25 0.03
N LEU A 811 15.41 9.88 -1.16
CA LEU A 811 14.88 8.77 -1.95
C LEU A 811 15.15 7.39 -1.31
N LEU A 812 16.21 7.29 -0.49
CA LEU A 812 16.62 6.06 0.23
C LEU A 812 15.95 5.91 1.60
N THR A 813 15.31 6.96 2.12
CA THR A 813 14.82 7.01 3.51
C THR A 813 13.48 6.32 3.76
N LEU A 814 12.88 5.70 2.75
CA LEU A 814 11.68 4.89 2.90
C LEU A 814 12.02 3.63 3.72
N HIS A 815 12.15 3.70 5.05
CA HIS A 815 12.35 2.51 5.87
C HIS A 815 11.00 1.94 6.32
N SER A 816 10.88 0.61 6.24
CA SER A 816 9.75 -0.10 6.79
C SER A 816 9.86 -0.22 8.30
N GLY A 817 8.88 0.29 9.05
CA GLY A 817 8.67 -0.20 10.41
C GLY A 817 8.19 -1.65 10.33
N MET A 818 8.92 -2.59 10.97
CA MET A 818 8.41 -3.94 11.18
C MET A 818 7.21 -3.85 12.11
N SER A 819 6.00 -3.93 11.57
CA SER A 819 4.81 -4.30 12.33
C SER A 819 4.71 -5.83 12.29
N GLU A 820 4.44 -6.48 13.42
CA GLU A 820 4.17 -7.92 13.46
C GLU A 820 3.08 -8.27 12.43
N GLY A 821 3.44 -9.11 11.45
CA GLY A 821 2.61 -9.52 10.33
C GLY A 821 2.95 -8.82 9.01
N ASP A 822 3.92 -9.38 8.29
CA ASP A 822 4.29 -9.30 6.84
C ASP A 822 4.09 -8.00 6.02
N MET A 823 3.62 -6.89 6.59
CA MET A 823 3.43 -5.61 5.93
C MET A 823 4.40 -4.57 6.47
N ARG A 824 5.36 -4.23 5.61
CA ARG A 824 6.25 -3.09 5.74
C ARG A 824 5.46 -1.78 5.58
N THR A 825 5.37 -0.97 6.64
CA THR A 825 4.71 0.35 6.58
C THR A 825 5.71 1.45 6.22
N LEU A 826 5.40 2.27 5.22
CA LEU A 826 6.22 3.42 4.82
C LEU A 826 6.25 4.47 5.94
N ARG A 827 7.44 4.78 6.46
CA ARG A 827 7.63 5.76 7.54
C ARG A 827 7.52 7.23 7.08
N TYR A 828 7.92 7.54 5.83
CA TYR A 828 7.91 8.90 5.25
C TYR A 828 7.22 8.90 3.87
N PRO A 829 5.87 8.82 3.81
CA PRO A 829 5.12 8.80 2.56
C PRO A 829 5.28 10.08 1.73
N GLY A 830 5.58 11.23 2.36
CA GLY A 830 5.82 12.50 1.65
C GLY A 830 6.97 12.39 0.64
N ASN A 831 8.03 11.65 0.97
CA ASN A 831 9.15 11.41 0.05
C ASN A 831 8.71 10.57 -1.18
N ARG A 832 7.83 9.59 -0.97
CA ARG A 832 7.29 8.78 -2.06
C ARG A 832 6.44 9.63 -3.02
N ASP A 833 5.50 10.39 -2.45
CA ASP A 833 4.54 11.17 -3.23
C ASP A 833 5.23 12.33 -3.98
N LEU A 834 6.23 12.94 -3.33
CA LEU A 834 7.12 13.92 -3.94
C LEU A 834 7.89 13.33 -5.14
N ALA A 835 8.48 12.14 -4.99
CA ALA A 835 9.23 11.49 -6.06
C ALA A 835 8.34 11.09 -7.25
N ILE A 836 7.20 10.42 -7.01
CA ILE A 836 6.23 10.06 -8.06
C ILE A 836 5.78 11.32 -8.81
N GLY A 837 5.48 12.37 -8.05
CA GLY A 837 5.00 13.62 -8.58
C GLY A 837 6.01 14.35 -9.48
N VAL A 838 7.26 14.48 -9.04
CA VAL A 838 8.34 15.07 -9.83
C VAL A 838 8.55 14.28 -11.13
N ILE A 839 8.56 12.95 -11.07
CA ILE A 839 8.75 12.10 -12.25
C ILE A 839 7.61 12.28 -13.26
N ARG A 840 6.36 12.40 -12.81
CA ARG A 840 5.21 12.70 -13.68
C ARG A 840 5.32 14.07 -14.32
N TRP A 841 5.69 15.07 -13.53
CA TRP A 841 5.92 16.39 -14.07
C TRP A 841 7.03 16.36 -15.12
N LEU A 842 8.16 15.70 -14.89
CA LEU A 842 9.21 15.53 -15.89
C LEU A 842 8.72 14.81 -17.15
N ALA A 843 7.86 13.81 -17.01
CA ALA A 843 7.28 13.06 -18.13
C ALA A 843 6.28 13.87 -18.98
N GLY A 844 5.87 15.07 -18.52
CA GLY A 844 4.91 15.92 -19.22
C GLY A 844 3.45 15.63 -18.90
N SER A 845 3.16 14.76 -17.92
CA SER A 845 1.80 14.24 -17.70
C SER A 845 0.93 15.10 -16.79
N GLU A 846 1.49 15.89 -15.87
CA GLU A 846 0.70 16.70 -14.92
C GLU A 846 1.36 18.07 -14.57
N PRO A 847 0.56 19.05 -14.09
CA PRO A 847 1.05 20.15 -13.26
C PRO A 847 1.42 19.66 -11.84
N ILE A 848 2.23 20.41 -11.10
CA ILE A 848 2.89 20.02 -9.84
C ILE A 848 1.91 19.73 -8.66
N SER A 849 0.59 19.66 -8.83
CA SER A 849 -0.36 19.80 -7.70
C SER A 849 -1.38 18.67 -7.47
N THR A 850 -1.21 17.46 -8.03
CA THR A 850 -2.34 16.52 -8.16
C THR A 850 -2.28 15.21 -7.38
N VAL A 851 -1.30 14.99 -6.48
CA VAL A 851 -1.21 13.74 -5.70
C VAL A 851 -1.24 14.00 -4.20
N ALA A 852 -2.25 14.72 -3.71
CA ALA A 852 -2.49 14.83 -2.28
C ALA A 852 -3.93 14.45 -1.97
N GLU A 853 -4.12 13.35 -1.24
CA GLU A 853 -5.35 13.16 -0.48
C GLU A 853 -5.13 12.46 0.86
N THR A 854 -4.94 13.33 1.85
CA THR A 854 -5.85 13.49 3.00
C THR A 854 -6.58 12.22 3.48
N GLY A 855 -5.82 11.38 4.18
CA GLY A 855 -6.34 10.37 5.12
C GLY A 855 -5.44 10.17 6.35
N ARG A 856 -4.41 11.02 6.49
CA ARG A 856 -3.37 10.91 7.52
C ARG A 856 -3.30 12.17 8.37
N VAL A 857 -2.78 12.00 9.57
CA VAL A 857 -2.66 13.10 10.53
C VAL A 857 -1.47 13.97 10.12
N PRO A 858 -1.68 15.27 9.84
CA PRO A 858 -0.60 16.20 9.51
C PRO A 858 0.35 16.38 10.71
N GLU A 859 1.59 16.85 10.47
CA GLU A 859 2.49 17.17 11.58
C GLU A 859 1.93 18.37 12.36
N LEU A 860 1.35 18.06 13.51
CA LEU A 860 0.87 19.07 14.44
C LEU A 860 2.06 19.69 15.16
N GLY A 861 2.19 21.01 15.09
CA GLY A 861 3.12 21.75 15.93
C GLY A 861 2.93 21.40 17.42
N GLU A 862 4.01 21.42 18.19
CA GLU A 862 4.06 20.90 19.56
C GLU A 862 2.91 21.41 20.43
N GLN A 863 2.61 22.72 20.37
CA GLN A 863 1.51 23.34 21.09
C GLN A 863 0.14 22.77 20.69
N LYS A 864 -0.14 22.59 19.39
CA LYS A 864 -1.41 22.01 18.92
C LYS A 864 -1.54 20.56 19.37
N ARG A 865 -0.47 19.77 19.27
CA ARG A 865 -0.45 18.37 19.74
C ARG A 865 -0.71 18.27 21.24
N VAL A 866 -0.08 19.13 22.04
CA VAL A 866 -0.30 19.21 23.49
C VAL A 866 -1.74 19.60 23.81
N ILE A 867 -2.30 20.62 23.14
CA ILE A 867 -3.68 21.06 23.37
C ILE A 867 -4.66 19.93 23.06
N LEU A 868 -4.53 19.29 21.89
CA LEU A 868 -5.43 18.21 21.47
C LEU A 868 -5.30 16.96 22.35
N SER A 869 -4.08 16.64 22.78
CA SER A 869 -3.83 15.55 23.74
C SER A 869 -4.40 15.89 25.12
N ALA A 870 -4.27 17.12 25.60
CA ALA A 870 -4.85 17.57 26.86
C ALA A 870 -6.38 17.58 26.79
N MET A 871 -6.96 17.96 25.64
CA MET A 871 -8.41 17.86 25.42
C MET A 871 -8.89 16.41 25.53
N SER A 872 -8.20 15.45 24.93
CA SER A 872 -8.60 14.04 25.00
C SER A 872 -8.37 13.41 26.37
N LEU A 873 -7.24 13.71 27.02
CA LEU A 873 -6.82 13.08 28.29
C LEU A 873 -7.42 13.72 29.54
N LEU A 874 -7.82 14.99 29.48
CA LEU A 874 -8.30 15.74 30.66
C LEU A 874 -9.69 16.32 30.45
N ALA A 875 -9.92 17.04 29.33
CA ALA A 875 -11.18 17.75 29.14
C ALA A 875 -12.37 16.81 28.93
N ILE A 876 -12.22 15.76 28.11
CA ILE A 876 -13.28 14.76 27.89
C ILE A 876 -13.64 14.01 29.20
N PRO A 877 -12.69 13.43 29.97
CA PRO A 877 -13.02 12.82 31.26
C PRO A 877 -13.69 13.78 32.24
N LEU A 878 -13.20 15.03 32.33
CA LEU A 878 -13.77 16.04 33.21
C LEU A 878 -15.20 16.40 32.81
N ALA A 879 -15.46 16.55 31.51
CA ALA A 879 -16.81 16.81 30.98
C ALA A 879 -17.78 15.68 31.33
N MET A 880 -17.35 14.41 31.23
CA MET A 880 -18.16 13.26 31.64
C MET A 880 -18.48 13.30 33.15
N ALA A 881 -17.46 13.56 34.00
CA ALA A 881 -17.64 13.66 35.44
C ALA A 881 -18.54 14.84 35.86
N LEU A 882 -18.39 16.00 35.22
CA LEU A 882 -19.22 17.18 35.43
C LEU A 882 -20.68 16.93 35.02
N THR A 883 -20.91 16.25 33.90
CA THR A 883 -22.26 15.87 33.45
C THR A 883 -22.97 15.03 34.50
N GLY A 884 -22.31 14.00 35.03
CA GLY A 884 -22.84 13.19 36.13
C GLY A 884 -23.13 14.00 37.40
N SER A 885 -22.26 14.95 37.73
CA SER A 885 -22.40 15.81 38.91
C SER A 885 -23.56 16.81 38.77
N LEU A 886 -23.76 17.38 37.58
CA LEU A 886 -24.87 18.29 37.26
C LEU A 886 -26.21 17.55 37.30
N ILE A 887 -26.28 16.35 36.70
CA ILE A 887 -27.47 15.50 36.73
C ILE A 887 -27.84 15.19 38.19
N TRP A 888 -26.87 14.78 39.01
CA TRP A 888 -27.11 14.50 40.43
C TRP A 888 -27.58 15.73 41.22
N LYS A 889 -26.96 16.89 40.99
CA LYS A 889 -27.35 18.16 41.63
C LYS A 889 -28.75 18.61 41.22
N SER A 890 -29.12 18.44 39.94
CA SER A 890 -30.46 18.77 39.43
C SER A 890 -31.55 17.91 40.07
N ARG A 891 -31.24 16.64 40.35
CA ARG A 891 -32.13 15.73 41.07
C ARG A 891 -32.30 16.11 42.53
N LYS A 892 -31.23 16.52 43.24
CA LYS A 892 -31.32 16.92 44.66
C LYS A 892 -32.14 18.20 44.89
N ARG A 893 -32.36 18.99 43.82
CA ARG A 893 -33.19 20.21 43.83
C ARG A 893 -34.67 19.95 43.52
N ARG A 894 -35.04 18.74 43.08
CA ARG A 894 -36.42 18.28 42.90
C ARG A 894 -36.76 17.29 44.00
#